data_AF-A0ABD7FSA6-F1
#
_entry.id   AF-A0ABD7FSA6-F1
#
_cell.length_a   1.000
_cell.length_b   1.000
_cell.length_c   1.000
_cell.angle_alpha   90.00
_cell.angle_beta   90.00
_cell.angle_gamma   90.00
#
_symmetry.space_group_name_H-M   'P 1'
#
loop_
_entity.id
_entity.type
_entity.pdbx_description
1 polymer ?
#
loop_
_entity_poly.entity_id
_entity_poly.type
_entity_poly.pdbx_seq_one_letter_code
_entity_poly.pdbx_strand_id
1 'polypeptide(L)'
;MAFWNRKQQVVPQFVEPAKESATSEFDESETQSGLSNYQLLSALNAAQTALMMIDRDFRITYFNNQTLKLLKQHETLFRSVWPDFRAEADFLQGYCIDHFHLNPRHQRTMLADPSHLPYTTVINIKGVKIELIVGAIIDDRGSYIGNTLEWRDVTEELLREQQIGRLASAVEGMTTNLMMADKEGIIQYLNPALLQLLTHREPELAQAFPGFKAAELVGKNIDIFHKNPAHQRSIISNPERLPFSSMIKVGSLEFNLTCIAMRDTKGEYIGPALQWMDITEQRDGQRQVESLIQKAIKGDLHDRINTSGYNGFMRELGDGINNLLNTLVEPLGQCITVMSRVAEGDLNTSMSEEYQGEFGRLASAVNASIVNLRNMVDKITVSSARVATASTEIADGNNDLSQRVEAQASNLEETAASMEEITATVRQNADNAKDANLLATDAAKKAARGGEVVGEAISAMGAINTASKKIADIISVIDEIAFQTNLLALNAAVEAARAGEQGRGFAVVAGEVRNLAQRSAGAAKEIKGLINDSVDKVNEGSRLVNESGSTLKEIVEAVVRVSDLIAQIAASSVEQSTGIDEINRAIAAMDEMTQQNASLVEETSAASQSLKDEGKELLNLMNFFVTENNVTTFERKPRQSTPPKTKPVVSMHKAPIHQAVHKMPARAAEEGDEWEEF
;
A
#
# COMPACT_ATOMS: atom_id res chain seq x y z
N MET A 1 -75.87 -50.27 -4.08
CA MET A 1 -75.53 -51.39 -4.98
C MET A 1 -75.20 -52.58 -4.09
N ALA A 2 -76.15 -53.46 -3.77
CA ALA A 2 -76.43 -54.75 -4.45
C ALA A 2 -75.15 -55.61 -4.52
N PHE A 3 -74.97 -56.72 -3.80
CA PHE A 3 -75.62 -58.04 -3.84
C PHE A 3 -75.29 -58.78 -2.50
N TRP A 4 -76.19 -59.39 -1.70
CA TRP A 4 -77.08 -60.58 -1.81
C TRP A 4 -76.41 -61.98 -1.90
N ASN A 5 -76.92 -62.88 -1.02
CA ASN A 5 -76.95 -64.36 -1.01
C ASN A 5 -75.76 -65.20 -0.51
N ARG A 6 -75.94 -66.40 0.09
CA ARG A 6 -77.00 -67.09 0.89
C ARG A 6 -76.53 -68.55 1.06
N LYS A 7 -76.82 -69.16 2.22
CA LYS A 7 -77.47 -70.49 2.47
C LYS A 7 -77.24 -70.83 3.97
N GLN A 8 -78.21 -70.80 4.90
CA GLN A 8 -79.38 -71.69 5.14
C GLN A 8 -79.01 -73.17 4.97
N GLN A 9 -79.22 -74.11 5.92
CA GLN A 9 -80.35 -74.41 6.83
C GLN A 9 -79.87 -75.59 7.75
N VAL A 10 -80.34 -75.94 8.96
CA VAL A 10 -81.70 -76.33 9.43
C VAL A 10 -81.72 -76.36 10.98
N VAL A 11 -82.85 -75.96 11.58
CA VAL A 11 -83.36 -76.21 12.96
C VAL A 11 -84.74 -76.90 12.73
N PRO A 12 -85.43 -77.67 13.62
CA PRO A 12 -85.39 -77.78 15.09
C PRO A 12 -85.46 -79.27 15.59
N GLN A 13 -85.64 -79.65 16.87
CA GLN A 13 -86.86 -79.49 17.68
C GLN A 13 -86.71 -80.04 19.12
N PHE A 14 -87.34 -79.32 20.04
CA PHE A 14 -87.58 -79.62 21.46
C PHE A 14 -88.51 -80.83 21.64
N VAL A 15 -88.22 -81.72 22.60
CA VAL A 15 -89.21 -82.52 23.35
C VAL A 15 -88.65 -82.85 24.75
N GLU A 16 -89.37 -82.43 25.79
CA GLU A 16 -89.43 -83.04 27.13
C GLU A 16 -90.82 -83.71 27.25
N PRO A 17 -91.17 -84.50 28.30
CA PRO A 17 -90.40 -85.35 29.22
C PRO A 17 -91.08 -86.75 29.40
N ALA A 18 -90.54 -87.65 30.25
CA ALA A 18 -91.36 -88.58 31.05
C ALA A 18 -90.56 -89.29 32.17
N LYS A 19 -91.17 -89.32 33.36
CA LYS A 19 -90.86 -90.15 34.53
C LYS A 19 -91.52 -91.53 34.41
N GLU A 20 -90.93 -92.56 35.03
CA GLU A 20 -91.54 -93.71 35.74
C GLU A 20 -90.36 -94.62 36.17
N SER A 21 -90.00 -94.78 37.46
CA SER A 21 -90.62 -95.52 38.58
C SER A 21 -90.78 -97.03 38.38
N ALA A 22 -90.04 -97.81 39.16
CA ALA A 22 -90.38 -99.10 39.82
C ALA A 22 -89.07 -99.86 40.13
N THR A 23 -88.57 -99.86 41.38
CA THR A 23 -88.81 -100.90 42.42
C THR A 23 -88.54 -102.33 41.96
N SER A 24 -87.47 -102.95 42.49
CA SER A 24 -87.47 -104.34 42.93
C SER A 24 -86.47 -104.54 44.08
N GLU A 25 -86.97 -105.14 45.15
CA GLU A 25 -86.39 -105.41 46.46
C GLU A 25 -85.32 -106.54 46.48
N PHE A 26 -84.74 -106.70 47.67
CA PHE A 26 -83.92 -107.79 48.24
C PHE A 26 -82.41 -107.74 47.94
N ASP A 27 -81.50 -107.81 48.90
CA ASP A 27 -81.58 -108.41 50.25
C ASP A 27 -80.53 -107.76 51.20
N GLU A 28 -80.88 -107.68 52.49
CA GLU A 28 -80.04 -107.18 53.59
C GLU A 28 -79.20 -108.32 54.21
N SER A 29 -77.88 -108.17 54.26
CA SER A 29 -76.97 -108.54 55.38
C SER A 29 -75.52 -108.31 54.88
N GLU A 30 -74.56 -107.64 55.52
CA GLU A 30 -74.35 -107.16 56.89
C GLU A 30 -73.73 -105.74 56.86
N THR A 31 -73.99 -104.97 57.92
CA THR A 31 -73.50 -103.62 58.20
C THR A 31 -72.01 -103.56 58.56
N GLN A 32 -71.24 -102.68 57.89
CA GLN A 32 -70.27 -101.82 58.56
C GLN A 32 -70.18 -100.46 57.85
N SER A 33 -70.38 -99.41 58.64
CA SER A 33 -70.51 -98.00 58.27
C SER A 33 -69.22 -97.40 57.69
N GLY A 34 -69.25 -97.09 56.40
CA GLY A 34 -68.30 -96.23 55.70
C GLY A 34 -68.98 -95.70 54.43
N LEU A 35 -68.63 -94.49 53.96
CA LEU A 35 -68.97 -94.05 52.61
C LEU A 35 -68.58 -95.19 51.65
N SER A 36 -69.48 -95.61 50.76
CA SER A 36 -69.11 -96.66 49.80
C SER A 36 -67.96 -96.15 48.94
N ASN A 37 -67.00 -97.02 48.60
CA ASN A 37 -65.89 -96.65 47.70
C ASN A 37 -66.39 -95.95 46.42
N TYR A 38 -67.59 -96.30 45.96
CA TYR A 38 -68.25 -95.69 44.81
C TYR A 38 -68.61 -94.21 45.00
N GLN A 39 -69.04 -93.79 46.21
CA GLN A 39 -69.35 -92.40 46.53
C GLN A 39 -68.09 -91.53 46.59
N LEU A 40 -67.01 -92.02 47.21
CA LEU A 40 -65.73 -91.30 47.26
C LEU A 40 -65.12 -91.15 45.86
N LEU A 41 -65.10 -92.22 45.06
CA LEU A 41 -64.65 -92.17 43.66
C LEU A 41 -65.50 -91.23 42.81
N SER A 42 -66.83 -91.18 43.02
CA SER A 42 -67.70 -90.24 42.31
C SER A 42 -67.42 -88.78 42.70
N ALA A 43 -67.17 -88.49 43.97
CA ALA A 43 -66.83 -87.14 44.43
C ALA A 43 -65.49 -86.68 43.86
N LEU A 44 -64.47 -87.54 43.85
CA LEU A 44 -63.17 -87.24 43.25
C LEU A 44 -63.26 -87.07 41.72
N ASN A 45 -64.12 -87.84 41.05
CA ASN A 45 -64.38 -87.71 39.62
C ASN A 45 -65.19 -86.44 39.26
N ALA A 46 -66.03 -85.95 40.17
CA ALA A 46 -66.79 -84.71 39.99
C ALA A 46 -65.96 -83.45 40.28
N ALA A 47 -64.81 -83.57 40.93
CA ALA A 47 -63.91 -82.44 41.19
C ALA A 47 -63.47 -81.78 39.87
N GLN A 48 -63.51 -80.44 39.82
CA GLN A 48 -63.08 -79.68 38.63
C GLN A 48 -61.56 -79.49 38.56
N THR A 49 -60.85 -79.74 39.64
CA THR A 49 -59.38 -79.74 39.68
C THR A 49 -58.85 -81.08 39.18
N ALA A 50 -57.75 -81.06 38.42
CA ALA A 50 -57.03 -82.28 38.06
C ALA A 50 -56.40 -82.86 39.33
N LEU A 51 -56.93 -84.00 39.79
CA LEU A 51 -56.47 -84.70 40.98
C LEU A 51 -55.95 -86.10 40.64
N MET A 52 -54.80 -86.46 41.21
CA MET A 52 -54.11 -87.74 41.10
C MET A 52 -53.72 -88.22 42.49
N MET A 53 -53.76 -89.53 42.73
CA MET A 53 -53.30 -90.15 43.97
C MET A 53 -52.21 -91.17 43.63
N ILE A 54 -51.18 -91.20 44.47
CA ILE A 54 -50.09 -92.16 44.36
C ILE A 54 -49.92 -92.91 45.69
N ASP A 55 -49.44 -94.14 45.65
CA ASP A 55 -49.04 -94.90 46.84
C ASP A 55 -47.62 -94.50 47.34
N ARG A 56 -47.17 -95.19 48.40
CA ARG A 56 -45.83 -95.03 48.98
C ARG A 56 -44.68 -95.42 48.03
N ASP A 57 -44.96 -96.23 47.01
CA ASP A 57 -44.02 -96.58 45.96
C ASP A 57 -44.07 -95.61 44.77
N PHE A 58 -44.88 -94.56 44.88
CA PHE A 58 -45.10 -93.49 43.89
C PHE A 58 -45.77 -93.99 42.62
N ARG A 59 -46.48 -95.11 42.72
CA ARG A 59 -47.33 -95.60 41.64
C ARG A 59 -48.66 -94.89 41.70
N ILE A 60 -49.15 -94.47 40.55
CA ILE A 60 -50.45 -93.83 40.44
C ILE A 60 -51.54 -94.84 40.76
N THR A 61 -52.27 -94.60 41.84
CA THR A 61 -53.37 -95.46 42.31
C THR A 61 -54.73 -94.96 41.85
N TYR A 62 -54.86 -93.65 41.61
CA TYR A 62 -56.09 -93.04 41.12
C TYR A 62 -55.79 -91.72 40.39
N PHE A 63 -56.66 -91.35 39.45
CA PHE A 63 -56.72 -90.01 38.86
C PHE A 63 -58.13 -89.75 38.36
N ASN A 64 -58.56 -88.50 38.40
CA ASN A 64 -59.87 -88.11 37.88
C ASN A 64 -59.81 -87.74 36.39
N ASN A 65 -60.99 -87.53 35.79
CA ASN A 65 -61.10 -87.13 34.38
C ASN A 65 -60.42 -85.79 34.07
N GLN A 66 -60.33 -84.86 35.02
CA GLN A 66 -59.66 -83.58 34.81
C GLN A 66 -58.14 -83.74 34.71
N THR A 67 -57.55 -84.64 35.51
CA THR A 67 -56.14 -85.03 35.36
C THR A 67 -55.87 -85.60 33.99
N LEU A 68 -56.71 -86.56 33.55
CA LEU A 68 -56.54 -87.13 32.22
C LEU A 68 -56.68 -86.05 31.13
N LYS A 69 -57.65 -85.15 31.24
CA LYS A 69 -57.86 -84.05 30.29
C LYS A 69 -56.68 -83.09 30.23
N LEU A 70 -56.13 -82.68 31.38
CA LEU A 70 -54.95 -81.82 31.48
C LEU A 70 -53.72 -82.51 30.87
N LEU A 71 -53.46 -83.76 31.27
CA LEU A 71 -52.35 -84.54 30.74
C LEU A 71 -52.50 -84.81 29.22
N LYS A 72 -53.74 -85.00 28.72
CA LYS A 72 -54.04 -85.18 27.29
C LYS A 72 -53.84 -83.90 26.50
N GLN A 73 -54.30 -82.76 27.03
CA GLN A 73 -54.11 -81.44 26.40
C GLN A 73 -52.63 -81.13 26.17
N HIS A 74 -51.75 -81.54 27.08
CA HIS A 74 -50.31 -81.35 26.97
C HIS A 74 -49.56 -82.62 26.56
N GLU A 75 -50.23 -83.68 26.08
CA GLU A 75 -49.60 -84.99 25.83
C GLU A 75 -48.45 -84.89 24.82
N THR A 76 -48.65 -84.15 23.73
CA THR A 76 -47.60 -83.97 22.70
C THR A 76 -46.38 -83.24 23.27
N LEU A 77 -46.59 -82.30 24.19
CA LEU A 77 -45.53 -81.56 24.87
C LEU A 77 -44.81 -82.44 25.88
N PHE A 78 -45.56 -83.14 26.74
CA PHE A 78 -45.02 -84.06 27.74
C PHE A 78 -44.25 -85.21 27.08
N ARG A 79 -44.72 -85.73 25.94
CA ARG A 79 -43.99 -86.72 25.14
C ARG A 79 -42.67 -86.19 24.59
N SER A 80 -42.55 -84.88 24.38
CA SER A 80 -41.28 -84.26 23.97
C SER A 80 -40.25 -84.13 25.09
N VAL A 81 -40.65 -84.34 26.35
CA VAL A 81 -39.78 -84.31 27.54
C VAL A 81 -39.58 -85.72 28.08
N TRP A 82 -40.65 -86.52 28.10
CA TRP A 82 -40.68 -87.92 28.48
C TRP A 82 -41.17 -88.73 27.27
N PRO A 83 -40.27 -89.26 26.41
CA PRO A 83 -40.62 -89.89 25.13
C PRO A 83 -41.68 -90.99 25.20
N ASP A 84 -41.73 -91.70 26.32
CA ASP A 84 -42.66 -92.81 26.55
C ASP A 84 -44.02 -92.38 27.12
N PHE A 85 -44.21 -91.09 27.40
CA PHE A 85 -45.43 -90.56 28.01
C PHE A 85 -46.65 -90.73 27.10
N ARG A 86 -47.69 -91.38 27.64
CA ARG A 86 -49.03 -91.45 27.04
C ARG A 86 -50.07 -90.98 28.06
N ALA A 87 -50.92 -90.04 27.66
CA ALA A 87 -52.03 -89.61 28.50
C ALA A 87 -53.24 -90.53 28.23
N GLU A 88 -53.09 -91.79 28.61
CA GLU A 88 -54.11 -92.84 28.48
C GLU A 88 -54.27 -93.53 29.84
N ALA A 89 -55.50 -93.90 30.19
CA ALA A 89 -55.81 -94.37 31.53
C ALA A 89 -55.10 -95.68 31.88
N ASP A 90 -54.94 -96.56 30.90
CA ASP A 90 -54.21 -97.83 30.97
C ASP A 90 -52.69 -97.63 31.13
N PHE A 91 -52.14 -96.55 30.56
CA PHE A 91 -50.73 -96.20 30.76
C PHE A 91 -50.48 -95.60 32.13
N LEU A 92 -51.32 -94.67 32.59
CA LEU A 92 -51.10 -93.93 33.83
C LEU A 92 -51.35 -94.80 35.08
N GLN A 93 -52.37 -95.66 35.06
CA GLN A 93 -52.70 -96.50 36.20
C GLN A 93 -51.55 -97.44 36.55
N GLY A 94 -51.03 -97.32 37.79
CA GLY A 94 -49.90 -98.11 38.28
C GLY A 94 -48.53 -97.68 37.78
N TYR A 95 -48.45 -96.65 36.93
CA TYR A 95 -47.18 -96.09 36.45
C TYR A 95 -46.50 -95.30 37.57
N CYS A 96 -45.18 -95.43 37.67
CA CYS A 96 -44.41 -94.73 38.70
C CYS A 96 -44.13 -93.29 38.27
N ILE A 97 -44.49 -92.31 39.09
CA ILE A 97 -44.25 -90.89 38.78
C ILE A 97 -42.75 -90.55 38.75
N ASP A 98 -41.85 -91.41 39.23
CA ASP A 98 -40.40 -91.23 39.10
C ASP A 98 -39.98 -90.99 37.64
N HIS A 99 -40.65 -91.63 36.68
CA HIS A 99 -40.38 -91.45 35.26
C HIS A 99 -40.70 -90.03 34.74
N PHE A 100 -41.49 -89.26 35.50
CA PHE A 100 -41.80 -87.86 35.20
C PHE A 100 -40.88 -86.88 35.94
N HIS A 101 -39.82 -87.36 36.58
CA HIS A 101 -38.88 -86.52 37.33
C HIS A 101 -37.44 -86.70 36.85
N LEU A 102 -36.71 -85.59 36.75
CA LEU A 102 -35.28 -85.60 36.39
C LEU A 102 -34.39 -86.19 37.50
N ASN A 103 -34.78 -86.03 38.77
CA ASN A 103 -34.05 -86.57 39.92
C ASN A 103 -34.99 -87.26 40.92
N PRO A 104 -35.49 -88.46 40.62
CA PRO A 104 -36.53 -89.12 41.43
C PRO A 104 -36.20 -89.28 42.92
N ARG A 105 -34.91 -89.41 43.26
CA ARG A 105 -34.46 -89.48 44.66
C ARG A 105 -34.87 -88.25 45.46
N HIS A 106 -34.81 -87.07 44.84
CA HIS A 106 -35.17 -85.81 45.49
C HIS A 106 -36.66 -85.78 45.86
N GLN A 107 -37.57 -86.10 44.92
CA GLN A 107 -39.00 -86.12 45.21
C GLN A 107 -39.35 -87.24 46.19
N ARG A 108 -38.68 -88.39 46.10
CA ARG A 108 -38.87 -89.47 47.07
C ARG A 108 -38.54 -89.06 48.49
N THR A 109 -37.40 -88.41 48.71
CA THR A 109 -37.05 -87.89 50.05
C THR A 109 -38.04 -86.84 50.53
N MET A 110 -38.48 -85.95 49.63
CA MET A 110 -39.39 -84.87 49.97
C MET A 110 -40.78 -85.37 50.39
N LEU A 111 -41.40 -86.24 49.59
CA LEU A 111 -42.76 -86.72 49.86
C LEU A 111 -42.77 -87.91 50.86
N ALA A 112 -41.62 -88.42 51.29
CA ALA A 112 -41.55 -89.49 52.28
C ALA A 112 -42.00 -89.06 53.68
N ASP A 113 -41.84 -87.77 54.02
CA ASP A 113 -42.18 -87.17 55.30
C ASP A 113 -43.46 -86.32 55.19
N PRO A 114 -44.58 -86.73 55.82
CA PRO A 114 -45.84 -85.98 55.81
C PRO A 114 -45.73 -84.54 56.32
N SER A 115 -44.74 -84.20 57.15
CA SER A 115 -44.57 -82.85 57.70
C SER A 115 -44.18 -81.81 56.65
N HIS A 116 -43.68 -82.24 55.49
CA HIS A 116 -43.41 -81.36 54.35
C HIS A 116 -44.64 -81.11 53.47
N LEU A 117 -45.83 -81.62 53.87
CA LEU A 117 -47.06 -81.55 53.09
C LEU A 117 -48.16 -80.77 53.86
N PRO A 118 -48.98 -79.95 53.17
CA PRO A 118 -49.04 -79.79 51.72
C PRO A 118 -47.87 -78.99 51.14
N TYR A 119 -47.34 -79.45 50.00
CA TYR A 119 -46.28 -78.76 49.25
C TYR A 119 -46.86 -78.13 47.98
N THR A 120 -46.60 -76.85 47.75
CA THR A 120 -47.05 -76.14 46.54
C THR A 120 -45.85 -75.67 45.74
N THR A 121 -45.86 -75.91 44.42
CA THR A 121 -44.81 -75.45 43.52
C THR A 121 -45.37 -75.20 42.12
N VAL A 122 -44.69 -74.38 41.32
CA VAL A 122 -45.00 -74.23 39.89
C VAL A 122 -43.87 -74.84 39.09
N ILE A 123 -44.14 -75.98 38.46
CA ILE A 123 -43.19 -76.63 37.58
C ILE A 123 -43.28 -76.06 36.17
N ASN A 124 -42.14 -75.99 35.48
CA ASN A 124 -42.07 -75.53 34.10
C ASN A 124 -41.72 -76.69 33.19
N ILE A 125 -42.63 -77.05 32.29
CA ILE A 125 -42.43 -78.11 31.31
C ILE A 125 -42.46 -77.45 29.92
N LYS A 126 -41.27 -77.18 29.36
CA LYS A 126 -41.07 -76.57 28.03
C LYS A 126 -42.03 -75.41 27.70
N GLY A 127 -42.28 -74.52 28.67
CA GLY A 127 -43.08 -73.30 28.48
C GLY A 127 -44.49 -73.36 29.06
N VAL A 128 -44.99 -74.54 29.43
CA VAL A 128 -46.22 -74.69 30.22
C VAL A 128 -45.85 -74.66 31.70
N LYS A 129 -46.51 -73.79 32.46
CA LYS A 129 -46.37 -73.62 33.91
C LYS A 129 -47.51 -74.37 34.60
N ILE A 130 -47.19 -75.48 35.25
CA ILE A 130 -48.18 -76.24 36.03
C ILE A 130 -47.96 -75.96 37.51
N GLU A 131 -48.95 -75.38 38.16
CA GLU A 131 -49.05 -75.35 39.61
C GLU A 131 -49.41 -76.76 40.10
N LEU A 132 -48.61 -77.25 41.04
CA LEU A 132 -48.73 -78.57 41.65
C LEU A 132 -48.87 -78.39 43.16
N ILE A 133 -49.94 -78.92 43.72
CA ILE A 133 -50.19 -78.96 45.16
C ILE A 133 -50.21 -80.44 45.57
N VAL A 134 -49.29 -80.84 46.44
CA VAL A 134 -49.16 -82.23 46.89
C VAL A 134 -49.58 -82.32 48.36
N GLY A 135 -50.59 -83.14 48.67
CA GLY A 135 -51.06 -83.44 50.02
C GLY A 135 -50.68 -84.85 50.48
N ALA A 136 -50.78 -85.11 51.78
CA ALA A 136 -50.58 -86.43 52.37
C ALA A 136 -51.91 -87.21 52.44
N ILE A 137 -51.90 -88.49 52.04
CA ILE A 137 -53.01 -89.43 52.26
C ILE A 137 -52.70 -90.24 53.52
N ILE A 138 -53.56 -90.13 54.52
CA ILE A 138 -53.46 -90.86 55.79
C ILE A 138 -54.67 -91.80 55.88
N ASP A 139 -54.45 -93.07 56.23
CA ASP A 139 -55.52 -94.05 56.39
C ASP A 139 -56.32 -93.86 57.70
N ASP A 140 -57.36 -94.67 57.89
CA ASP A 140 -58.23 -94.65 59.07
C ASP A 140 -57.52 -95.04 60.38
N ARG A 141 -56.28 -95.55 60.30
CA ARG A 141 -55.42 -95.91 61.44
C ARG A 141 -54.31 -94.89 61.69
N GLY A 142 -54.27 -93.80 60.94
CA GLY A 142 -53.24 -92.76 61.08
C GLY A 142 -51.93 -93.06 60.35
N SER A 143 -51.87 -94.11 59.53
CA SER A 143 -50.67 -94.44 58.73
C SER A 143 -50.65 -93.64 57.44
N TYR A 144 -49.47 -93.13 57.09
CA TYR A 144 -49.25 -92.43 55.84
C TYR A 144 -49.14 -93.42 54.67
N ILE A 145 -50.11 -93.38 53.75
CA ILE A 145 -50.28 -94.38 52.70
C ILE A 145 -50.01 -93.87 51.27
N GLY A 146 -49.80 -92.57 51.08
CA GLY A 146 -49.54 -92.03 49.75
C GLY A 146 -49.75 -90.52 49.66
N ASN A 147 -49.82 -89.97 48.44
CA ASN A 147 -50.00 -88.54 48.21
C ASN A 147 -51.19 -88.22 47.31
N THR A 148 -51.87 -87.11 47.58
CA THR A 148 -52.74 -86.45 46.59
C THR A 148 -51.92 -85.43 45.83
N LEU A 149 -52.12 -85.32 44.53
CA LEU A 149 -51.49 -84.33 43.66
C LEU A 149 -52.60 -83.60 42.91
N GLU A 150 -52.70 -82.30 43.15
CA GLU A 150 -53.57 -81.40 42.40
C GLU A 150 -52.74 -80.62 41.38
N TRP A 151 -53.21 -80.60 40.14
CA TRP A 151 -52.54 -79.97 39.00
C TRP A 151 -53.39 -78.84 38.44
N ARG A 152 -52.78 -77.70 38.13
CA ARG A 152 -53.43 -76.56 37.47
C ARG A 152 -52.48 -75.89 36.49
N ASP A 153 -52.87 -75.76 35.22
CA ASP A 153 -52.12 -74.95 34.26
C ASP A 153 -52.33 -73.46 34.57
N VAL A 154 -51.25 -72.75 34.89
CA VAL A 154 -51.21 -71.31 35.22
C VAL A 154 -50.45 -70.49 34.17
N THR A 155 -50.18 -71.07 33.00
CA THR A 155 -49.35 -70.46 31.94
C THR A 155 -49.88 -69.12 31.45
N GLU A 156 -51.16 -69.04 31.08
CA GLU A 156 -51.76 -67.80 30.55
C GLU A 156 -51.86 -66.70 31.60
N GLU A 157 -52.08 -67.06 32.86
CA GLU A 157 -52.19 -66.14 33.99
C GLU A 157 -50.84 -65.45 34.25
N LEU A 158 -49.77 -66.25 34.38
CA LEU A 158 -48.41 -65.74 34.57
C LEU A 158 -47.89 -64.94 33.36
N LEU A 159 -48.23 -65.34 32.13
CA LEU A 159 -47.87 -64.56 30.93
C LEU A 159 -48.54 -63.18 30.91
N ARG A 160 -49.80 -63.10 31.34
CA ARG A 160 -50.53 -61.83 31.44
C ARG A 160 -49.93 -60.92 32.51
N GLU A 161 -49.58 -61.46 33.68
CA GLU A 161 -48.86 -60.71 34.72
C GLU A 161 -47.49 -60.21 34.23
N GLN A 162 -46.70 -61.06 33.56
CA GLN A 162 -45.42 -60.64 32.99
C GLN A 162 -45.57 -59.56 31.91
N GLN A 163 -46.63 -59.64 31.09
CA GLN A 163 -46.88 -58.64 30.04
C GLN A 163 -47.27 -57.28 30.63
N ILE A 164 -48.08 -57.26 31.71
CA ILE A 164 -48.40 -56.03 32.46
C ILE A 164 -47.14 -55.46 33.11
N GLY A 165 -46.32 -56.29 33.76
CA GLY A 165 -45.05 -55.88 34.36
C GLY A 165 -44.05 -55.32 33.33
N ARG A 166 -44.01 -55.89 32.12
CA ARG A 166 -43.18 -55.40 31.01
C ARG A 166 -43.62 -54.03 30.52
N LEU A 167 -44.93 -53.77 30.41
CA LEU A 167 -45.46 -52.47 29.98
C LEU A 167 -45.20 -51.39 31.03
N ALA A 168 -45.41 -51.69 32.31
CA ALA A 168 -45.09 -50.79 33.41
C ALA A 168 -43.59 -50.44 33.43
N SER A 169 -42.72 -51.45 33.35
CA SER A 169 -41.26 -51.26 33.30
C SER A 169 -40.81 -50.50 32.06
N ALA A 170 -41.46 -50.70 30.91
CA ALA A 170 -41.16 -49.94 29.69
C ALA A 170 -41.43 -48.45 29.88
N VAL A 171 -42.57 -48.06 30.47
CA VAL A 171 -42.92 -46.65 30.76
C VAL A 171 -42.00 -46.05 31.82
N GLU A 172 -41.62 -46.82 32.84
CA GLU A 172 -40.71 -46.40 33.91
C GLU A 172 -39.28 -46.17 33.40
N GLY A 173 -38.83 -46.97 32.43
CA GLY A 173 -37.53 -46.80 31.75
C GLY A 173 -37.51 -45.77 30.62
N MET A 174 -38.63 -45.12 30.29
CA MET A 174 -38.65 -44.10 29.24
C MET A 174 -37.88 -42.85 29.67
N THR A 175 -36.97 -42.39 28.81
CA THR A 175 -36.26 -41.10 28.97
C THR A 175 -37.11 -39.89 28.59
N THR A 176 -38.25 -40.13 27.94
CA THR A 176 -39.21 -39.08 27.60
C THR A 176 -40.00 -38.69 28.83
N ASN A 177 -39.97 -37.41 29.21
CA ASN A 177 -40.69 -36.92 30.38
C ASN A 177 -42.21 -37.01 30.13
N LEU A 178 -42.91 -37.82 30.94
CA LEU A 178 -44.32 -38.15 30.74
C LEU A 178 -45.13 -37.96 32.03
N MET A 179 -46.23 -37.25 31.93
CA MET A 179 -47.27 -37.11 32.94
C MET A 179 -48.56 -37.71 32.43
N MET A 180 -49.31 -38.41 33.27
CA MET A 180 -50.63 -38.94 32.93
C MET A 180 -51.65 -38.40 33.92
N ALA A 181 -52.79 -37.96 33.42
CA ALA A 181 -53.92 -37.52 34.23
C ALA A 181 -55.20 -38.25 33.82
N ASP A 182 -56.22 -38.20 34.67
CA ASP A 182 -57.57 -38.65 34.34
C ASP A 182 -58.34 -37.59 33.52
N LYS A 183 -59.61 -37.88 33.21
CA LYS A 183 -60.49 -37.00 32.42
C LYS A 183 -60.74 -35.65 33.09
N GLU A 184 -60.66 -35.61 34.41
CA GLU A 184 -60.86 -34.45 35.26
C GLU A 184 -59.57 -33.62 35.41
N GLY A 185 -58.44 -34.12 34.91
CA GLY A 185 -57.14 -33.46 34.97
C GLY A 185 -56.40 -33.68 36.30
N ILE A 186 -56.75 -34.72 37.06
CA ILE A 186 -56.01 -35.12 38.25
C ILE A 186 -54.83 -36.00 37.80
N ILE A 187 -53.63 -35.63 38.22
CA ILE A 187 -52.39 -36.34 37.85
C ILE A 187 -52.40 -37.72 38.51
N GLN A 188 -52.39 -38.77 37.68
CA GLN A 188 -52.39 -40.16 38.13
C GLN A 188 -50.97 -40.74 38.18
N TYR A 189 -50.08 -40.27 37.31
CA TYR A 189 -48.73 -40.82 37.20
C TYR A 189 -47.72 -39.83 36.62
N LEU A 190 -46.47 -39.94 37.07
CA LEU A 190 -45.30 -39.27 36.52
C LEU A 190 -44.22 -40.32 36.36
N ASN A 191 -43.57 -40.37 35.19
CA ASN A 191 -42.42 -41.24 35.04
C ASN A 191 -41.17 -40.66 35.73
N PRO A 192 -40.17 -41.49 36.05
CA PRO A 192 -38.95 -41.04 36.73
C PRO A 192 -38.23 -39.90 36.01
N ALA A 193 -38.20 -39.92 34.67
CA ALA A 193 -37.56 -38.87 33.87
C ALA A 193 -38.20 -37.49 34.12
N LEU A 194 -39.53 -37.40 34.06
CA LEU A 194 -40.24 -36.14 34.33
C LEU A 194 -40.06 -35.70 35.78
N LEU A 195 -40.11 -36.63 36.74
CA LEU A 195 -39.91 -36.31 38.14
C LEU A 195 -38.50 -35.72 38.38
N GLN A 196 -37.46 -36.30 37.78
CA GLN A 196 -36.10 -35.77 37.86
C GLN A 196 -36.00 -34.36 37.25
N LEU A 197 -36.57 -34.15 36.06
CA LEU A 197 -36.60 -32.84 35.40
C LEU A 197 -37.30 -31.79 36.28
N LEU A 198 -38.50 -32.09 36.77
CA LEU A 198 -39.27 -31.15 37.59
C LEU A 198 -38.61 -30.89 38.94
N THR A 199 -37.93 -31.89 39.52
CA THR A 199 -37.16 -31.73 40.77
C THR A 199 -35.94 -30.83 40.55
N HIS A 200 -35.21 -31.02 39.44
CA HIS A 200 -34.05 -30.20 39.10
C HIS A 200 -34.43 -28.74 38.83
N ARG A 201 -35.61 -28.50 38.24
CA ARG A 201 -36.17 -27.18 37.95
C ARG A 201 -37.12 -26.65 39.03
N GLU A 202 -37.23 -27.34 40.15
CA GLU A 202 -38.16 -27.00 41.24
C GLU A 202 -37.93 -25.58 41.79
N PRO A 203 -36.68 -25.10 42.00
CA PRO A 203 -36.44 -23.75 42.49
C PRO A 203 -37.02 -22.66 41.59
N GLU A 204 -36.89 -22.79 40.27
CA GLU A 204 -37.41 -21.84 39.28
C GLU A 204 -38.93 -21.99 39.09
N LEU A 205 -39.44 -23.22 39.07
CA LEU A 205 -40.87 -23.50 38.97
C LEU A 205 -41.63 -23.00 40.20
N ALA A 206 -41.06 -23.10 41.40
CA ALA A 206 -41.65 -22.62 42.64
C ALA A 206 -41.76 -21.08 42.69
N GLN A 207 -40.93 -20.35 41.94
CA GLN A 207 -41.07 -18.89 41.79
C GLN A 207 -42.30 -18.53 40.96
N ALA A 208 -42.60 -19.30 39.91
CA ALA A 208 -43.77 -19.09 39.06
C ALA A 208 -45.06 -19.65 39.68
N PHE A 209 -44.94 -20.75 40.43
CA PHE A 209 -46.04 -21.45 41.08
C PHE A 209 -45.73 -21.66 42.57
N PRO A 210 -46.10 -20.72 43.45
CA PRO A 210 -45.84 -20.81 44.89
C PRO A 210 -46.39 -22.11 45.50
N GLY A 211 -45.53 -22.89 46.16
CA GLY A 211 -45.89 -24.20 46.73
C GLY A 211 -45.77 -25.38 45.76
N PHE A 212 -45.18 -25.18 44.58
CA PHE A 212 -44.81 -26.28 43.68
C PHE A 212 -43.77 -27.20 44.35
N LYS A 213 -44.05 -28.50 44.34
CA LYS A 213 -43.14 -29.56 44.79
C LYS A 213 -43.31 -30.76 43.89
N ALA A 214 -42.24 -31.20 43.22
CA ALA A 214 -42.31 -32.24 42.20
C ALA A 214 -42.83 -33.58 42.78
N ALA A 215 -42.42 -33.91 44.01
CA ALA A 215 -42.79 -35.14 44.69
C ALA A 215 -44.28 -35.21 45.11
N GLU A 216 -44.99 -34.08 45.19
CA GLU A 216 -46.38 -34.00 45.64
C GLU A 216 -47.38 -33.80 44.47
N LEU A 217 -46.96 -34.01 43.23
CA LEU A 217 -47.78 -33.72 42.05
C LEU A 217 -48.85 -34.79 41.78
N VAL A 218 -48.57 -36.06 42.09
CA VAL A 218 -49.55 -37.14 41.92
C VAL A 218 -50.73 -36.90 42.87
N GLY A 219 -51.95 -36.95 42.35
CA GLY A 219 -53.19 -36.64 43.05
C GLY A 219 -53.59 -35.16 43.04
N LYS A 220 -52.72 -34.25 42.56
CA LYS A 220 -53.09 -32.83 42.36
C LYS A 220 -53.76 -32.64 41.00
N ASN A 221 -54.64 -31.64 40.92
CA ASN A 221 -55.28 -31.26 39.66
C ASN A 221 -54.41 -30.26 38.88
N ILE A 222 -54.25 -30.45 37.57
CA ILE A 222 -53.41 -29.60 36.71
C ILE A 222 -53.89 -28.16 36.59
N ASP A 223 -55.13 -27.86 36.96
CA ASP A 223 -55.70 -26.51 36.92
C ASP A 223 -54.85 -25.49 37.68
N ILE A 224 -54.17 -25.93 38.74
CA ILE A 224 -53.32 -25.06 39.58
C ILE A 224 -52.13 -24.46 38.81
N PHE A 225 -51.79 -25.02 37.63
CA PHE A 225 -50.68 -24.54 36.79
C PHE A 225 -51.14 -23.68 35.60
N HIS A 226 -52.46 -23.45 35.44
CA HIS A 226 -53.01 -22.78 34.28
C HIS A 226 -53.73 -21.49 34.64
N LYS A 227 -53.45 -20.42 33.90
CA LYS A 227 -54.12 -19.11 34.09
C LYS A 227 -55.63 -19.16 33.79
N ASN A 228 -56.05 -20.01 32.86
CA ASN A 228 -57.46 -20.20 32.50
C ASN A 228 -57.79 -21.70 32.43
N PRO A 229 -57.98 -22.38 33.58
CA PRO A 229 -58.13 -23.83 33.61
C PRO A 229 -59.28 -24.37 32.75
N ALA A 230 -60.35 -23.60 32.56
CA ALA A 230 -61.47 -23.96 31.69
C ALA A 230 -61.03 -24.17 30.23
N HIS A 231 -60.06 -23.40 29.74
CA HIS A 231 -59.49 -23.56 28.41
C HIS A 231 -58.77 -24.90 28.27
N GLN A 232 -57.87 -25.24 29.19
CA GLN A 232 -57.16 -26.52 29.15
C GLN A 232 -58.08 -27.71 29.34
N ARG A 233 -59.06 -27.62 30.25
CA ARG A 233 -60.11 -28.64 30.39
C ARG A 233 -60.85 -28.88 29.08
N SER A 234 -61.16 -27.83 28.30
CA SER A 234 -61.82 -27.98 27.00
C SER A 234 -60.96 -28.65 25.92
N ILE A 235 -59.64 -28.66 26.08
CA ILE A 235 -58.70 -29.33 25.17
C ILE A 235 -58.58 -30.80 25.58
N ILE A 236 -58.31 -31.08 26.85
CA ILE A 236 -58.06 -32.45 27.32
C ILE A 236 -59.33 -33.29 27.39
N SER A 237 -60.50 -32.71 27.67
CA SER A 237 -61.76 -33.47 27.74
C SER A 237 -62.25 -33.98 26.38
N ASN A 238 -61.75 -33.43 25.26
CA ASN A 238 -62.11 -33.86 23.92
C ASN A 238 -60.92 -34.58 23.25
N PRO A 239 -60.95 -35.93 23.15
CA PRO A 239 -59.86 -36.69 22.54
C PRO A 239 -59.64 -36.38 21.05
N GLU A 240 -60.59 -35.78 20.33
CA GLU A 240 -60.40 -35.35 18.93
C GLU A 240 -59.49 -34.11 18.79
N ARG A 241 -59.28 -33.37 19.89
CA ARG A 241 -58.35 -32.24 19.94
C ARG A 241 -56.93 -32.66 20.28
N LEU A 242 -56.69 -33.95 20.48
CA LEU A 242 -55.40 -34.54 20.81
C LEU A 242 -54.89 -35.38 19.62
N PRO A 243 -53.61 -35.28 19.22
CA PRO A 243 -52.54 -34.61 19.94
C PRO A 243 -52.55 -33.08 19.83
N PHE A 244 -52.18 -32.40 20.91
CA PHE A 244 -52.02 -30.95 20.96
C PHE A 244 -50.61 -30.61 21.44
N SER A 245 -49.86 -29.81 20.67
CA SER A 245 -48.53 -29.36 21.06
C SER A 245 -48.50 -27.85 21.23
N SER A 246 -47.86 -27.38 22.30
CA SER A 246 -47.66 -25.96 22.56
C SER A 246 -46.34 -25.72 23.26
N MET A 247 -45.70 -24.61 22.91
CA MET A 247 -44.59 -24.08 23.68
C MET A 247 -45.14 -23.23 24.83
N ILE A 248 -44.59 -23.41 26.02
CA ILE A 248 -44.93 -22.60 27.18
C ILE A 248 -43.68 -22.00 27.79
N LYS A 249 -43.86 -20.84 28.43
CA LYS A 249 -42.83 -20.17 29.22
C LYS A 249 -43.29 -20.06 30.67
N VAL A 250 -42.46 -20.54 31.58
CA VAL A 250 -42.72 -20.55 33.03
C VAL A 250 -41.52 -19.91 33.73
N GLY A 251 -41.65 -18.65 34.13
CA GLY A 251 -40.51 -17.88 34.63
C GLY A 251 -39.41 -17.74 33.56
N SER A 252 -38.20 -18.16 33.90
CA SER A 252 -37.04 -18.23 32.99
C SER A 252 -37.02 -19.49 32.11
N LEU A 253 -37.86 -20.49 32.41
CA LEU A 253 -37.86 -21.78 31.73
C LEU A 253 -38.79 -21.79 30.52
N GLU A 254 -38.39 -22.50 29.48
CA GLU A 254 -39.17 -22.68 28.26
C GLU A 254 -39.31 -24.18 27.97
N PHE A 255 -40.56 -24.65 27.85
CA PHE A 255 -40.88 -26.05 27.61
C PHE A 255 -41.70 -26.21 26.34
N ASN A 256 -41.45 -27.28 25.60
CA ASN A 256 -42.37 -27.78 24.60
C ASN A 256 -43.22 -28.91 25.20
N LEU A 257 -44.54 -28.74 25.17
CA LEU A 257 -45.49 -29.69 25.71
C LEU A 257 -46.27 -30.36 24.58
N THR A 258 -46.41 -31.68 24.64
CA THR A 258 -47.25 -32.44 23.71
C THR A 258 -48.23 -33.29 24.50
N CYS A 259 -49.52 -32.98 24.37
CA CYS A 259 -50.59 -33.72 25.01
C CYS A 259 -51.19 -34.74 24.03
N ILE A 260 -51.35 -35.99 24.46
CA ILE A 260 -51.88 -37.11 23.69
C ILE A 260 -53.04 -37.79 24.44
N ALA A 261 -53.96 -38.42 23.73
CA ALA A 261 -55.09 -39.12 24.34
C ALA A 261 -54.73 -40.57 24.72
N MET A 262 -54.91 -40.95 25.98
CA MET A 262 -54.80 -42.35 26.41
C MET A 262 -56.15 -43.05 26.28
N ARG A 263 -56.12 -44.32 25.87
CA ARG A 263 -57.31 -45.17 25.72
C ARG A 263 -57.14 -46.50 26.46
N ASP A 264 -58.23 -47.05 26.97
CA ASP A 264 -58.23 -48.38 27.59
C ASP A 264 -58.23 -49.51 26.54
N THR A 265 -58.33 -50.76 27.00
CA THR A 265 -58.35 -51.96 26.16
C THR A 265 -59.62 -52.09 25.30
N LYS A 266 -60.67 -51.32 25.59
CA LYS A 266 -61.91 -51.22 24.80
C LYS A 266 -61.89 -50.05 23.82
N GLY A 267 -60.83 -49.23 23.84
CA GLY A 267 -60.67 -48.04 23.00
C GLY A 267 -61.36 -46.79 23.57
N GLU A 268 -61.89 -46.85 24.79
CA GLU A 268 -62.50 -45.72 25.47
C GLU A 268 -61.41 -44.77 25.97
N TYR A 269 -61.65 -43.46 25.85
CA TYR A 269 -60.76 -42.44 26.37
C TYR A 269 -60.70 -42.55 27.89
N ILE A 270 -59.49 -42.52 28.48
CA ILE A 270 -59.28 -42.62 29.93
C ILE A 270 -58.61 -41.37 30.53
N GLY A 271 -58.02 -40.51 29.71
CA GLY A 271 -57.39 -39.27 30.17
C GLY A 271 -56.21 -38.85 29.28
N PRO A 272 -55.65 -37.66 29.50
CA PRO A 272 -54.53 -37.16 28.70
C PRO A 272 -53.20 -37.65 29.26
N ALA A 273 -52.23 -37.89 28.36
CA ALA A 273 -50.82 -37.95 28.72
C ALA A 273 -50.10 -36.73 28.16
N LEU A 274 -49.22 -36.12 28.94
CA LEU A 274 -48.50 -34.91 28.63
C LEU A 274 -47.00 -35.20 28.61
N GLN A 275 -46.39 -35.02 27.44
CA GLN A 275 -44.96 -35.08 27.25
C GLN A 275 -44.33 -33.70 27.46
N TRP A 276 -43.24 -33.64 28.22
CA TRP A 276 -42.46 -32.43 28.46
C TRP A 276 -41.09 -32.50 27.80
N MET A 277 -40.67 -31.41 27.17
CA MET A 277 -39.32 -31.23 26.66
C MET A 277 -38.80 -29.87 27.10
N ASP A 278 -37.76 -29.84 27.95
CA ASP A 278 -37.06 -28.61 28.33
C ASP A 278 -36.24 -28.12 27.12
N ILE A 279 -36.58 -26.92 26.65
CA ILE A 279 -35.90 -26.26 25.51
C ILE A 279 -35.25 -24.95 25.96
N THR A 280 -35.11 -24.74 27.28
CA THR A 280 -34.62 -23.48 27.87
C THR A 280 -33.23 -23.14 27.34
N GLU A 281 -32.28 -24.07 27.43
CA GLU A 281 -30.91 -23.87 26.93
C GLU A 281 -30.88 -23.62 25.41
N GLN A 282 -31.72 -24.33 24.64
CA GLN A 282 -31.75 -24.20 23.19
C GLN A 282 -32.27 -22.83 22.75
N ARG A 283 -33.32 -22.33 23.41
CA ARG A 283 -33.92 -21.03 23.10
C ARG A 283 -33.05 -19.86 23.53
N ASP A 284 -32.42 -19.95 24.70
CA ASP A 284 -31.46 -18.94 25.14
C ASP A 284 -30.24 -18.90 24.20
N GLY A 285 -29.69 -20.07 23.88
CA GLY A 285 -28.58 -20.20 22.93
C GLY A 285 -28.88 -19.57 21.57
N GLN A 286 -30.07 -19.84 21.01
CA GLN A 286 -30.51 -19.23 19.76
C GLN A 286 -30.56 -17.69 19.84
N ARG A 287 -31.13 -17.13 20.91
CA ARG A 287 -31.20 -15.67 21.08
C ARG A 287 -29.81 -15.04 21.25
N GLN A 288 -28.93 -15.68 22.01
CA GLN A 288 -27.56 -15.19 22.19
C GLN A 288 -26.77 -15.23 20.87
N VAL A 289 -26.88 -16.32 20.11
CA VAL A 289 -26.26 -16.45 18.78
C VAL A 289 -26.79 -15.40 17.82
N GLU A 290 -28.11 -15.23 17.73
CA GLU A 290 -28.73 -14.22 16.87
C GLU A 290 -28.26 -12.80 17.23
N SER A 291 -28.27 -12.46 18.52
CA SER A 291 -27.77 -11.17 19.00
C SER A 291 -26.30 -10.95 18.65
N LEU A 292 -25.46 -11.97 18.79
CA LEU A 292 -24.03 -11.86 18.51
C LEU A 292 -23.76 -11.70 17.01
N ILE A 293 -24.49 -12.43 16.17
CA ILE A 293 -24.42 -12.27 14.71
C ILE A 293 -24.79 -10.84 14.31
N GLN A 294 -25.85 -10.27 14.88
CA GLN A 294 -26.26 -8.89 14.58
C GLN A 294 -25.21 -7.85 14.99
N LYS A 295 -24.51 -8.08 16.11
CA LYS A 295 -23.40 -7.22 16.54
C LYS A 295 -22.19 -7.36 15.62
N ALA A 296 -21.82 -8.59 15.26
CA ALA A 296 -20.73 -8.87 14.35
C ALA A 296 -20.94 -8.27 12.95
N ILE A 297 -22.18 -8.31 12.42
CA ILE A 297 -22.54 -7.65 11.15
C ILE A 297 -22.29 -6.13 11.20
N LYS A 298 -22.47 -5.51 12.38
CA LYS A 298 -22.21 -4.09 12.60
C LYS A 298 -20.74 -3.77 12.91
N GLY A 299 -19.86 -4.79 12.90
CA GLY A 299 -18.45 -4.66 13.24
C GLY A 299 -18.15 -4.68 14.75
N ASP A 300 -19.14 -4.92 15.60
CA ASP A 300 -18.92 -5.13 17.03
C ASP A 300 -18.58 -6.60 17.30
N LEU A 301 -17.29 -6.86 17.36
CA LEU A 301 -16.72 -8.20 17.48
C LEU A 301 -16.19 -8.51 18.89
N HIS A 302 -16.38 -7.63 19.88
CA HIS A 302 -15.82 -7.82 21.24
C HIS A 302 -16.74 -8.64 22.15
N ASP A 303 -18.02 -8.70 21.85
CA ASP A 303 -18.99 -9.46 22.63
C ASP A 303 -18.84 -10.98 22.46
N ARG A 304 -19.22 -11.74 23.49
CA ARG A 304 -19.09 -13.20 23.54
C ARG A 304 -20.37 -13.84 24.07
N ILE A 305 -20.66 -15.07 23.62
CA ILE A 305 -21.73 -15.90 24.19
C ILE A 305 -21.29 -16.33 25.60
N ASN A 306 -22.18 -16.17 26.58
CA ASN A 306 -21.92 -16.70 27.91
C ASN A 306 -22.25 -18.19 27.93
N THR A 307 -21.22 -19.03 27.93
CA THR A 307 -21.34 -20.50 27.87
C THR A 307 -21.43 -21.19 29.23
N SER A 308 -21.33 -20.44 30.33
CA SER A 308 -21.34 -21.01 31.69
C SER A 308 -22.65 -21.72 32.06
N GLY A 309 -23.77 -21.30 31.46
CA GLY A 309 -25.10 -21.87 31.68
C GLY A 309 -25.50 -22.98 30.71
N TYR A 310 -24.62 -23.38 29.79
CA TYR A 310 -24.92 -24.37 28.75
C TYR A 310 -24.15 -25.68 28.97
N ASN A 311 -24.78 -26.78 28.55
CA ASN A 311 -24.16 -28.11 28.56
C ASN A 311 -24.20 -28.77 27.17
N GLY A 312 -23.34 -29.76 26.97
CA GLY A 312 -23.26 -30.53 25.72
C GLY A 312 -23.08 -29.65 24.48
N PHE A 313 -23.86 -29.91 23.44
CA PHE A 313 -23.76 -29.26 22.14
C PHE A 313 -23.85 -27.72 22.20
N MET A 314 -24.73 -27.15 23.05
CA MET A 314 -24.90 -25.68 23.10
C MET A 314 -23.67 -24.97 23.65
N ARG A 315 -22.96 -25.62 24.58
CA ARG A 315 -21.68 -25.13 25.09
C ARG A 315 -20.61 -25.16 24.01
N GLU A 316 -20.46 -26.30 23.32
CA GLU A 316 -19.49 -26.47 22.24
C GLU A 316 -19.72 -25.45 21.11
N LEU A 317 -20.98 -25.20 20.75
CA LEU A 317 -21.34 -24.19 19.76
C LEU A 317 -20.94 -22.78 20.22
N GLY A 318 -21.27 -22.41 21.46
CA GLY A 318 -20.92 -21.09 22.01
C GLY A 318 -19.41 -20.87 22.12
N ASP A 319 -18.67 -21.88 22.60
CA ASP A 319 -17.21 -21.84 22.71
C ASP A 319 -16.56 -21.77 21.30
N GLY A 320 -17.11 -22.52 20.33
CA GLY A 320 -16.68 -22.46 18.94
C GLY A 320 -16.86 -21.08 18.30
N ILE A 321 -18.01 -20.44 18.50
CA ILE A 321 -18.27 -19.07 18.02
C ILE A 321 -17.34 -18.06 18.70
N ASN A 322 -17.14 -18.17 20.02
CA ASN A 322 -16.24 -17.31 20.77
C ASN A 322 -14.79 -17.42 20.27
N ASN A 323 -14.32 -18.64 20.00
CA ASN A 323 -12.98 -18.89 19.45
C ASN A 323 -12.82 -18.32 18.04
N LEU A 324 -13.85 -18.47 17.18
CA LEU A 324 -13.87 -17.85 15.87
C LEU A 324 -13.71 -16.33 16.00
N LEU A 325 -14.52 -15.67 16.84
CA LEU A 325 -14.43 -14.22 17.05
C LEU A 325 -13.07 -13.80 17.62
N ASN A 326 -12.50 -14.54 18.58
CA ASN A 326 -11.15 -14.26 19.08
C ASN A 326 -10.11 -14.26 17.96
N THR A 327 -10.18 -15.25 17.08
CA THR A 327 -9.27 -15.39 15.92
C THR A 327 -9.46 -14.26 14.90
N LEU A 328 -10.67 -13.71 14.77
CA LEU A 328 -10.96 -12.58 13.87
C LEU A 328 -10.53 -11.23 14.45
N VAL A 329 -10.76 -11.00 15.76
CA VAL A 329 -10.57 -9.70 16.40
C VAL A 329 -9.09 -9.30 16.47
N GLU A 330 -8.22 -10.23 16.83
CA GLU A 330 -6.81 -9.92 17.08
C GLU A 330 -6.07 -9.38 15.83
N PRO A 331 -6.11 -10.06 14.65
CA PRO A 331 -5.47 -9.52 13.44
C PRO A 331 -6.07 -8.20 12.96
N LEU A 332 -7.40 -8.03 13.09
CA LEU A 332 -8.07 -6.78 12.71
C LEU A 332 -7.68 -5.62 13.64
N GLY A 333 -7.62 -5.87 14.94
CA GLY A 333 -7.17 -4.89 15.93
C GLY A 333 -5.72 -4.48 15.72
N GLN A 334 -4.83 -5.43 15.40
CA GLN A 334 -3.45 -5.10 15.06
C GLN A 334 -3.36 -4.27 13.77
N CYS A 335 -4.12 -4.64 12.72
CA CYS A 335 -4.18 -3.88 11.47
C CYS A 335 -4.60 -2.43 11.71
N ILE A 336 -5.68 -2.21 12.48
CA ILE A 336 -6.15 -0.87 12.86
C ILE A 336 -5.07 -0.11 13.62
N THR A 337 -4.40 -0.75 14.58
CA THR A 337 -3.33 -0.12 15.38
C THR A 337 -2.15 0.31 14.51
N VAL A 338 -1.67 -0.58 13.63
CA VAL A 338 -0.56 -0.32 12.71
C VAL A 338 -0.93 0.79 11.73
N MET A 339 -2.11 0.72 11.10
CA MET A 339 -2.56 1.75 10.16
C MET A 339 -2.79 3.11 10.83
N SER A 340 -3.23 3.12 12.10
CA SER A 340 -3.36 4.38 12.87
C SER A 340 -2.00 5.02 13.12
N ARG A 341 -0.98 4.22 13.47
CA ARG A 341 0.39 4.70 13.63
C ARG A 341 0.98 5.22 12.32
N VAL A 342 0.73 4.53 11.20
CA VAL A 342 1.13 5.01 9.87
C VAL A 342 0.47 6.35 9.53
N ALA A 343 -0.80 6.54 9.89
CA ALA A 343 -1.50 7.81 9.72
C ALA A 343 -0.93 8.94 10.60
N GLU A 344 -0.34 8.60 11.75
CA GLU A 344 0.41 9.51 12.63
C GLU A 344 1.87 9.72 12.18
N GLY A 345 2.30 9.09 11.09
CA GLY A 345 3.65 9.19 10.53
C GLY A 345 4.66 8.15 11.04
N ASP A 346 4.28 7.28 11.99
CA ASP A 346 5.17 6.21 12.47
C ASP A 346 5.19 5.03 11.49
N LEU A 347 6.24 5.00 10.67
CA LEU A 347 6.47 3.94 9.70
C LEU A 347 7.31 2.80 10.28
N ASN A 348 7.64 2.76 11.57
CA ASN A 348 8.46 1.70 12.18
C ASN A 348 7.64 0.54 12.75
N THR A 349 6.36 0.47 12.39
CA THR A 349 5.44 -0.56 12.85
C THR A 349 5.18 -1.61 11.78
N SER A 350 4.78 -2.80 12.22
CA SER A 350 4.43 -3.90 11.34
C SER A 350 3.39 -4.80 12.00
N MET A 351 2.64 -5.51 11.17
CA MET A 351 1.80 -6.63 11.61
C MET A 351 2.63 -7.89 11.82
N SER A 352 2.15 -8.80 12.69
CA SER A 352 2.81 -10.08 12.94
C SER A 352 2.90 -10.93 11.68
N GLU A 353 4.04 -11.59 11.48
CA GLU A 353 4.26 -12.55 10.39
C GLU A 353 3.72 -13.95 10.71
N GLU A 354 3.22 -14.17 11.93
CA GLU A 354 2.72 -15.47 12.39
C GLU A 354 1.30 -15.77 11.87
N TYR A 355 0.59 -14.76 11.34
CA TYR A 355 -0.76 -14.94 10.82
C TYR A 355 -0.78 -15.82 9.56
N GLN A 356 -1.78 -16.69 9.47
CA GLN A 356 -1.94 -17.65 8.36
C GLN A 356 -3.17 -17.31 7.50
N GLY A 357 -3.24 -17.91 6.31
CA GLY A 357 -4.36 -17.74 5.38
C GLY A 357 -4.57 -16.29 4.96
N GLU A 358 -5.82 -15.83 4.95
CA GLU A 358 -6.18 -14.46 4.53
C GLU A 358 -5.64 -13.38 5.48
N PHE A 359 -5.48 -13.68 6.78
CA PHE A 359 -4.86 -12.74 7.73
C PHE A 359 -3.37 -12.56 7.47
N GLY A 360 -2.66 -13.64 7.11
CA GLY A 360 -1.27 -13.56 6.68
C GLY A 360 -1.11 -12.73 5.40
N ARG A 361 -2.04 -12.88 4.43
CA ARG A 361 -2.07 -12.05 3.22
C ARG A 361 -2.33 -10.57 3.53
N LEU A 362 -3.26 -10.27 4.45
CA LEU A 362 -3.51 -8.90 4.93
C LEU A 362 -2.26 -8.30 5.58
N ALA A 363 -1.66 -9.01 6.53
CA ALA A 363 -0.44 -8.59 7.21
C ALA A 363 0.70 -8.33 6.23
N SER A 364 0.90 -9.22 5.26
CA SER A 364 1.90 -9.07 4.21
C SER A 364 1.66 -7.83 3.34
N ALA A 365 0.40 -7.59 2.94
CA ALA A 365 0.04 -6.42 2.14
C ALA A 365 0.23 -5.09 2.90
N VAL A 366 -0.13 -5.08 4.19
CA VAL A 366 0.10 -3.96 5.11
C VAL A 366 1.60 -3.69 5.25
N ASN A 367 2.38 -4.70 5.61
CA ASN A 367 3.82 -4.58 5.79
C ASN A 367 4.53 -4.13 4.50
N ALA A 368 4.14 -4.68 3.34
CA ALA A 368 4.67 -4.26 2.04
C ALA A 368 4.35 -2.79 1.74
N SER A 369 3.16 -2.32 2.09
CA SER A 369 2.76 -0.92 1.92
C SER A 369 3.61 0.02 2.79
N ILE A 370 3.84 -0.34 4.05
CA ILE A 370 4.69 0.42 4.98
C ILE A 370 6.13 0.48 4.46
N VAL A 371 6.68 -0.65 4.02
CA VAL A 371 8.04 -0.71 3.45
C VAL A 371 8.16 0.18 2.21
N ASN A 372 7.17 0.15 1.30
CA ASN A 372 7.17 1.00 0.12
C ASN A 372 7.09 2.50 0.46
N LEU A 373 6.26 2.87 1.43
CA LEU A 373 6.19 4.25 1.93
C LEU A 373 7.51 4.68 2.57
N ARG A 374 8.11 3.84 3.41
CA ARG A 374 9.41 4.11 4.05
C ARG A 374 10.49 4.34 2.99
N ASN A 375 10.58 3.46 2.00
CA ASN A 375 11.51 3.60 0.88
C ASN A 375 11.29 4.89 0.08
N MET A 376 10.04 5.34 -0.06
CA MET A 376 9.70 6.60 -0.75
C MET A 376 10.15 7.81 0.08
N VAL A 377 9.85 7.82 1.39
CA VAL A 377 10.28 8.87 2.33
C VAL A 377 11.81 8.99 2.37
N ASP A 378 12.52 7.86 2.46
CA ASP A 378 14.00 7.85 2.44
C ASP A 378 14.56 8.46 1.15
N LYS A 379 14.02 8.04 -0.02
CA LYS A 379 14.43 8.56 -1.32
C LYS A 379 14.15 10.06 -1.46
N ILE A 380 12.98 10.53 -1.03
CA ILE A 380 12.61 11.95 -1.08
C ILE A 380 13.53 12.75 -0.15
N THR A 381 13.78 12.26 1.06
CA THR A 381 14.65 12.92 2.04
C THR A 381 16.07 13.08 1.48
N VAL A 382 16.66 12.00 0.98
CA VAL A 382 18.00 12.03 0.38
C VAL A 382 18.04 12.94 -0.85
N SER A 383 17.00 12.94 -1.68
CA SER A 383 16.94 13.78 -2.89
C SER A 383 16.82 15.26 -2.54
N SER A 384 15.99 15.59 -1.55
CA SER A 384 15.78 16.96 -1.07
C SER A 384 17.05 17.53 -0.42
N ALA A 385 17.78 16.71 0.35
CA ALA A 385 19.09 17.08 0.89
C ALA A 385 20.14 17.33 -0.20
N ARG A 386 20.11 16.54 -1.30
CA ARG A 386 20.95 16.79 -2.46
C ARG A 386 20.59 18.09 -3.17
N VAL A 387 19.30 18.37 -3.38
CA VAL A 387 18.83 19.63 -3.98
C VAL A 387 19.29 20.83 -3.15
N ALA A 388 19.13 20.78 -1.82
CA ALA A 388 19.55 21.88 -0.94
C ALA A 388 21.08 22.10 -0.96
N THR A 389 21.86 21.03 -1.02
CA THR A 389 23.33 21.09 -1.15
C THR A 389 23.74 21.66 -2.50
N ALA A 390 23.23 21.08 -3.61
CA ALA A 390 23.53 21.55 -4.97
C ALA A 390 23.13 23.02 -5.17
N SER A 391 22.01 23.44 -4.60
CA SER A 391 21.58 24.85 -4.65
C SER A 391 22.53 25.78 -3.90
N THR A 392 23.17 25.30 -2.83
CA THR A 392 24.21 26.08 -2.14
C THR A 392 25.48 26.16 -2.97
N GLU A 393 25.89 25.09 -3.64
CA GLU A 393 27.02 25.09 -4.57
C GLU A 393 26.78 26.03 -5.77
N ILE A 394 25.56 26.05 -6.32
CA ILE A 394 25.19 27.00 -7.38
C ILE A 394 25.26 28.43 -6.85
N ALA A 395 24.73 28.71 -5.65
CA ALA A 395 24.79 30.05 -5.06
C ALA A 395 26.24 30.53 -4.86
N ASP A 396 27.14 29.64 -4.40
CA ASP A 396 28.56 29.96 -4.24
C ASP A 396 29.25 30.19 -5.60
N GLY A 397 28.98 29.34 -6.60
CA GLY A 397 29.48 29.53 -7.96
C GLY A 397 28.94 30.80 -8.63
N ASN A 398 27.71 31.19 -8.31
CA ASN A 398 27.11 32.40 -8.81
C ASN A 398 27.69 33.67 -8.14
N ASN A 399 28.10 33.59 -6.87
CA ASN A 399 28.88 34.65 -6.22
C ASN A 399 30.25 34.85 -6.90
N ASP A 400 30.93 33.77 -7.29
CA ASP A 400 32.17 33.87 -8.08
C ASP A 400 31.91 34.52 -9.45
N LEU A 401 30.84 34.11 -10.14
CA LEU A 401 30.44 34.72 -11.40
C LEU A 401 30.15 36.22 -11.22
N SER A 402 29.44 36.62 -10.16
CA SER A 402 29.19 38.03 -9.83
C SER A 402 30.49 38.83 -9.73
N GLN A 403 31.48 38.33 -8.99
CA GLN A 403 32.78 39.00 -8.84
C GLN A 403 33.52 39.13 -10.19
N ARG A 404 33.41 38.11 -11.05
CA ARG A 404 34.00 38.13 -12.39
C ARG A 404 33.29 39.11 -13.31
N VAL A 405 31.96 39.23 -13.22
CA VAL A 405 31.18 40.23 -13.98
C VAL A 405 31.56 41.64 -13.54
N GLU A 406 31.70 41.89 -12.24
CA GLU A 406 32.19 43.18 -11.71
C GLU A 406 33.61 43.51 -12.20
N ALA A 407 34.52 42.54 -12.14
CA ALA A 407 35.88 42.71 -12.66
C ALA A 407 35.90 42.94 -14.18
N GLN A 408 35.04 42.24 -14.93
CA GLN A 408 34.91 42.41 -16.37
C GLN A 408 34.37 43.80 -16.72
N ALA A 409 33.37 44.31 -15.98
CA ALA A 409 32.86 45.66 -16.15
C ALA A 409 33.97 46.70 -15.92
N SER A 410 34.75 46.55 -14.84
CA SER A 410 35.88 47.45 -14.56
C SER A 410 36.94 47.43 -15.67
N ASN A 411 37.28 46.25 -16.19
CA ASN A 411 38.26 46.12 -17.29
C ASN A 411 37.72 46.71 -18.60
N LEU A 412 36.41 46.58 -18.87
CA LEU A 412 35.78 47.19 -20.04
C LEU A 412 35.79 48.72 -19.93
N GLU A 413 35.57 49.28 -18.73
CA GLU A 413 35.64 50.73 -18.49
C GLU A 413 37.07 51.27 -18.74
N GLU A 414 38.10 50.57 -18.26
CA GLU A 414 39.51 50.94 -18.52
C GLU A 414 39.88 50.78 -20.00
N THR A 415 39.39 49.73 -20.66
CA THR A 415 39.61 49.51 -22.09
C THR A 415 38.93 50.60 -22.91
N ALA A 416 37.69 50.97 -22.60
CA ALA A 416 36.95 52.03 -23.26
C ALA A 416 37.68 53.38 -23.12
N ALA A 417 38.14 53.73 -21.91
CA ALA A 417 38.93 54.94 -21.68
C ALA A 417 40.24 54.96 -22.50
N SER A 418 40.94 53.83 -22.55
CA SER A 418 42.15 53.67 -23.36
C SER A 418 41.85 53.81 -24.87
N MET A 419 40.71 53.29 -25.32
CA MET A 419 40.26 53.43 -26.71
C MET A 419 39.90 54.87 -27.06
N GLU A 420 39.30 55.64 -26.15
CA GLU A 420 39.08 57.08 -26.34
C GLU A 420 40.40 57.84 -26.51
N GLU A 421 41.40 57.54 -25.69
CA GLU A 421 42.74 58.16 -25.79
C GLU A 421 43.46 57.77 -27.09
N ILE A 422 43.37 56.50 -27.50
CA ILE A 422 43.92 56.04 -28.79
C ILE A 422 43.19 56.73 -29.95
N THR A 423 41.86 56.83 -29.90
CA THR A 423 41.06 57.51 -30.95
C THR A 423 41.49 58.96 -31.10
N ALA A 424 41.66 59.67 -29.98
CA ALA A 424 42.13 61.04 -29.97
C ALA A 424 43.54 61.17 -30.56
N THR A 425 44.44 60.26 -30.20
CA THR A 425 45.84 60.26 -30.67
C THR A 425 45.93 59.95 -32.17
N VAL A 426 45.17 58.98 -32.67
CA VAL A 426 45.13 58.63 -34.10
C VAL A 426 44.56 59.78 -34.93
N ARG A 427 43.49 60.44 -34.45
CA ARG A 427 42.94 61.63 -35.10
C ARG A 427 43.94 62.78 -35.12
N GLN A 428 44.63 63.01 -34.02
CA GLN A 428 45.69 64.02 -33.94
C GLN A 428 46.86 63.70 -34.88
N ASN A 429 47.23 62.42 -35.05
CA ASN A 429 48.26 62.01 -36.00
C ASN A 429 47.83 62.27 -37.46
N ALA A 430 46.56 62.03 -37.80
CA ALA A 430 46.03 62.36 -39.13
C ALA A 430 46.10 63.87 -39.42
N ASP A 431 45.73 64.71 -38.44
CA ASP A 431 45.81 66.17 -38.56
C ASP A 431 47.27 66.65 -38.64
N ASN A 432 48.16 66.14 -37.79
CA ASN A 432 49.59 66.43 -37.83
C ASN A 432 50.23 66.03 -39.17
N ALA A 433 49.86 64.88 -39.72
CA ALA A 433 50.32 64.44 -41.03
C ALA A 433 49.83 65.42 -42.12
N LYS A 434 48.57 65.83 -42.09
CA LYS A 434 48.04 66.83 -43.02
C LYS A 434 48.82 68.16 -42.96
N ASP A 435 49.09 68.66 -41.75
CA ASP A 435 49.85 69.89 -41.54
C ASP A 435 51.31 69.76 -41.99
N ALA A 436 51.95 68.64 -41.67
CA ALA A 436 53.31 68.35 -42.12
C ALA A 436 53.41 68.27 -43.65
N ASN A 437 52.38 67.74 -44.32
CA ASN A 437 52.31 67.67 -45.77
C ASN A 437 52.22 69.07 -46.40
N LEU A 438 51.43 69.97 -45.80
CA LEU A 438 51.35 71.37 -46.23
C LEU A 438 52.70 72.08 -46.07
N LEU A 439 53.37 71.89 -44.93
CA LEU A 439 54.71 72.44 -44.70
C LEU A 439 55.74 71.91 -45.69
N ALA A 440 55.74 70.60 -45.96
CA ALA A 440 56.64 69.98 -46.93
C ALA A 440 56.41 70.54 -48.34
N THR A 441 55.13 70.71 -48.74
CA THR A 441 54.78 71.30 -50.04
C THR A 441 55.26 72.74 -50.16
N ASP A 442 55.11 73.56 -49.11
CA ASP A 442 55.62 74.93 -49.09
C ASP A 442 57.15 74.99 -49.12
N ALA A 443 57.83 74.10 -48.38
CA ALA A 443 59.28 73.97 -48.41
C ALA A 443 59.80 73.57 -49.80
N ALA A 444 59.14 72.61 -50.47
CA ALA A 444 59.46 72.23 -51.85
C ALA A 444 59.30 73.41 -52.81
N LYS A 445 58.22 74.20 -52.67
CA LYS A 445 57.99 75.40 -53.49
C LYS A 445 59.07 76.46 -53.29
N LYS A 446 59.49 76.70 -52.04
CA LYS A 446 60.58 77.63 -51.72
C LYS A 446 61.92 77.14 -52.27
N ALA A 447 62.23 75.85 -52.13
CA ALA A 447 63.45 75.25 -52.68
C ALA A 447 63.48 75.29 -54.21
N ALA A 448 62.35 75.02 -54.88
CA ALA A 448 62.22 75.15 -56.33
C ALA A 448 62.49 76.58 -56.82
N ARG A 449 61.94 77.58 -56.10
CA ARG A 449 62.22 79.00 -56.40
C ARG A 449 63.67 79.38 -56.11
N GLY A 450 64.29 78.79 -55.08
CA GLY A 450 65.73 78.91 -54.84
C GLY A 450 66.55 78.36 -56.02
N GLY A 451 66.13 77.22 -56.57
CA GLY A 451 66.73 76.62 -57.77
C GLY A 451 66.61 77.52 -59.00
N GLU A 452 65.48 78.19 -59.19
CA GLU A 452 65.28 79.18 -60.28
C GLU A 452 66.26 80.36 -60.16
N VAL A 453 66.38 80.94 -58.97
CA VAL A 453 67.32 82.06 -58.69
C VAL A 453 68.77 81.63 -58.92
N VAL A 454 69.14 80.41 -58.52
CA VAL A 454 70.47 79.86 -58.80
C VAL A 454 70.68 79.66 -60.30
N GLY A 455 69.66 79.22 -61.04
CA GLY A 455 69.69 79.13 -62.50
C GLY A 455 69.95 80.48 -63.17
N GLU A 456 69.28 81.55 -62.71
CA GLU A 456 69.55 82.92 -63.16
C GLU A 456 70.99 83.35 -62.84
N ALA A 457 71.50 83.02 -61.65
CA ALA A 457 72.87 83.32 -61.24
C ALA A 457 73.93 82.59 -62.09
N ILE A 458 73.70 81.34 -62.49
CA ILE A 458 74.56 80.59 -63.42
C ILE A 458 74.60 81.30 -64.78
N SER A 459 73.44 81.72 -65.28
CA SER A 459 73.35 82.47 -66.54
C SER A 459 74.12 83.78 -66.49
N ALA A 460 73.96 84.55 -65.40
CA ALA A 460 74.69 85.79 -65.18
C ALA A 460 76.21 85.57 -65.08
N MET A 461 76.67 84.55 -64.34
CA MET A 461 78.10 84.18 -64.27
C MET A 461 78.65 83.77 -65.64
N GLY A 462 77.86 83.05 -66.45
CA GLY A 462 78.20 82.72 -67.82
C GLY A 462 78.38 83.96 -68.70
N ALA A 463 77.46 84.92 -68.60
CA ALA A 463 77.56 86.20 -69.30
C ALA A 463 78.79 87.02 -68.87
N ILE A 464 79.10 87.04 -67.56
CA ILE A 464 80.31 87.68 -67.02
C ILE A 464 81.57 86.99 -67.57
N ASN A 465 81.61 85.66 -67.59
CA ASN A 465 82.75 84.90 -68.14
C ASN A 465 83.00 85.23 -69.63
N THR A 466 81.93 85.26 -70.43
CA THR A 466 82.01 85.65 -71.84
C THR A 466 82.47 87.10 -72.01
N ALA A 467 81.96 88.03 -71.21
CA ALA A 467 82.39 89.43 -71.23
C ALA A 467 83.87 89.59 -70.84
N SER A 468 84.33 88.90 -69.80
CA SER A 468 85.72 88.91 -69.35
C SER A 468 86.68 88.35 -70.40
N LYS A 469 86.32 87.26 -71.09
CA LYS A 469 87.10 86.72 -72.23
C LYS A 469 87.20 87.74 -73.37
N LYS A 470 86.09 88.40 -73.70
CA LYS A 470 86.07 89.44 -74.74
C LYS A 470 86.96 90.63 -74.36
N ILE A 471 87.00 91.00 -73.07
CA ILE A 471 87.95 92.02 -72.58
C ILE A 471 89.39 91.52 -72.73
N ALA A 472 89.69 90.27 -72.38
CA ALA A 472 91.03 89.68 -72.55
C ALA A 472 91.52 89.71 -74.01
N ASP A 473 90.61 89.46 -74.96
CA ASP A 473 90.88 89.56 -76.40
C ASP A 473 91.20 91.01 -76.81
N ILE A 474 90.39 91.99 -76.37
CA ILE A 474 90.62 93.42 -76.63
C ILE A 474 91.97 93.87 -76.06
N ILE A 475 92.31 93.46 -74.84
CA ILE A 475 93.59 93.79 -74.20
C ILE A 475 94.76 93.16 -74.97
N SER A 476 94.58 91.96 -75.54
CA SER A 476 95.60 91.33 -76.39
C SER A 476 95.82 92.12 -77.69
N VAL A 477 94.75 92.66 -78.29
CA VAL A 477 94.86 93.58 -79.44
C VAL A 477 95.56 94.89 -79.04
N ILE A 478 95.28 95.44 -77.86
CA ILE A 478 95.96 96.66 -77.37
C ILE A 478 97.46 96.41 -77.15
N ASP A 479 97.83 95.26 -76.59
CA ASP A 479 99.24 94.85 -76.44
C ASP A 479 99.93 94.70 -77.80
N GLU A 480 99.24 94.13 -78.79
CA GLU A 480 99.72 94.05 -80.18
C GLU A 480 99.90 95.44 -80.81
N ILE A 481 98.93 96.35 -80.65
CA ILE A 481 99.02 97.74 -81.13
C ILE A 481 100.20 98.45 -80.46
N ALA A 482 100.40 98.26 -79.15
CA ALA A 482 101.53 98.83 -78.42
C ALA A 482 102.87 98.28 -78.95
N PHE A 483 102.95 96.98 -79.23
CA PHE A 483 104.14 96.36 -79.83
C PHE A 483 104.42 96.90 -81.24
N GLN A 484 103.41 96.98 -82.11
CA GLN A 484 103.53 97.57 -83.45
C GLN A 484 103.94 99.05 -83.38
N THR A 485 103.38 99.82 -82.45
CA THR A 485 103.73 101.23 -82.23
C THR A 485 105.18 101.38 -81.76
N ASN A 486 105.65 100.49 -80.87
CA ASN A 486 107.03 100.44 -80.43
C ASN A 486 108.00 100.12 -81.59
N LEU A 487 107.63 99.22 -82.52
CA LEU A 487 108.41 98.94 -83.73
C LEU A 487 108.41 100.11 -84.72
N LEU A 488 107.27 100.76 -84.94
CA LEU A 488 107.17 101.96 -85.78
C LEU A 488 108.00 103.11 -85.23
N ALA A 489 107.94 103.33 -83.92
CA ALA A 489 108.73 104.34 -83.22
C ALA A 489 110.23 104.04 -83.28
N LEU A 490 110.63 102.76 -83.19
CA LEU A 490 112.01 102.34 -83.41
C LEU A 490 112.48 102.65 -84.84
N ASN A 491 111.67 102.28 -85.85
CA ASN A 491 111.97 102.58 -87.25
C ASN A 491 112.08 104.08 -87.50
N ALA A 492 111.18 104.88 -86.93
CA ALA A 492 111.22 106.34 -87.01
C ALA A 492 112.44 106.95 -86.31
N ALA A 493 112.85 106.42 -85.15
CA ALA A 493 114.06 106.85 -84.45
C ALA A 493 115.34 106.54 -85.25
N VAL A 494 115.38 105.38 -85.93
CA VAL A 494 116.48 104.99 -86.83
C VAL A 494 116.54 105.92 -88.05
N GLU A 495 115.41 106.21 -88.69
CA GLU A 495 115.39 107.10 -89.87
C GLU A 495 115.69 108.56 -89.48
N ALA A 496 115.27 109.00 -88.29
CA ALA A 496 115.64 110.29 -87.72
C ALA A 496 117.15 110.39 -87.43
N ALA A 497 117.78 109.32 -86.93
CA ALA A 497 119.24 109.26 -86.77
C ALA A 497 119.97 109.28 -88.12
N ARG A 498 119.37 108.68 -89.16
CA ARG A 498 119.90 108.67 -90.54
C ARG A 498 119.86 110.05 -91.22
N ALA A 499 118.91 110.90 -90.85
CA ALA A 499 118.75 112.26 -91.36
C ALA A 499 119.67 113.33 -90.69
N GLY A 500 120.53 112.94 -89.74
CA GLY A 500 121.50 113.85 -89.09
C GLY A 500 120.86 114.98 -88.27
N GLU A 501 121.42 116.20 -88.32
CA GLU A 501 120.93 117.35 -87.52
C GLU A 501 119.48 117.76 -87.86
N GLN A 502 118.98 117.48 -89.07
CA GLN A 502 117.59 117.80 -89.46
C GLN A 502 116.55 116.84 -88.84
N GLY A 503 116.97 115.64 -88.42
CA GLY A 503 116.10 114.62 -87.80
C GLY A 503 115.99 114.72 -86.28
N ARG A 504 116.72 115.63 -85.64
CA ARG A 504 116.90 115.66 -84.18
C ARG A 504 115.59 115.88 -83.40
N GLY A 505 114.68 116.70 -83.92
CA GLY A 505 113.33 116.88 -83.34
C GLY A 505 112.44 115.64 -83.51
N PHE A 506 112.54 114.96 -84.67
CA PHE A 506 111.82 113.71 -84.93
C PHE A 506 112.32 112.55 -84.05
N ALA A 507 113.63 112.48 -83.76
CA ALA A 507 114.20 111.45 -82.90
C ALA A 507 113.67 111.55 -81.45
N VAL A 508 113.47 112.76 -80.92
CA VAL A 508 112.89 112.97 -79.58
C VAL A 508 111.43 112.53 -79.54
N VAL A 509 110.63 112.91 -80.55
CA VAL A 509 109.23 112.47 -80.66
C VAL A 509 109.14 110.95 -80.81
N ALA A 510 110.00 110.34 -81.64
CA ALA A 510 110.06 108.88 -81.79
C ALA A 510 110.45 108.17 -80.48
N GLY A 511 111.36 108.75 -79.69
CA GLY A 511 111.71 108.25 -78.35
C GLY A 511 110.53 108.32 -77.36
N GLU A 512 109.77 109.41 -77.38
CA GLU A 512 108.60 109.59 -76.52
C GLU A 512 107.46 108.65 -76.92
N VAL A 513 107.19 108.49 -78.22
CA VAL A 513 106.21 107.51 -78.74
C VAL A 513 106.60 106.09 -78.37
N ARG A 514 107.91 105.76 -78.42
CA ARG A 514 108.42 104.46 -77.99
C ARG A 514 108.22 104.23 -76.49
N ASN A 515 108.51 105.22 -75.65
CA ASN A 515 108.30 105.13 -74.21
C ASN A 515 106.80 104.93 -73.89
N LEU A 516 105.92 105.70 -74.53
CA LEU A 516 104.47 105.57 -74.38
C LEU A 516 103.97 104.19 -74.82
N ALA A 517 104.50 103.65 -75.92
CA ALA A 517 104.19 102.30 -76.39
C ALA A 517 104.64 101.21 -75.39
N GLN A 518 105.85 101.32 -74.83
CA GLN A 518 106.33 100.41 -73.79
C GLN A 518 105.49 100.49 -72.50
N ARG A 519 105.10 101.71 -72.08
CA ARG A 519 104.19 101.91 -70.94
C ARG A 519 102.80 101.31 -71.21
N SER A 520 102.28 101.46 -72.43
CA SER A 520 100.99 100.89 -72.84
C SER A 520 101.02 99.36 -72.86
N ALA A 521 102.10 98.74 -73.35
CA ALA A 521 102.31 97.30 -73.30
C ALA A 521 102.42 96.78 -71.85
N GLY A 522 103.14 97.50 -70.98
CA GLY A 522 103.22 97.19 -69.56
C GLY A 522 101.84 97.20 -68.88
N ALA A 523 101.06 98.26 -69.09
CA ALA A 523 99.70 98.37 -68.57
C ALA A 523 98.76 97.30 -69.15
N ALA A 524 98.85 97.02 -70.46
CA ALA A 524 98.07 95.96 -71.10
C ALA A 524 98.37 94.58 -70.48
N LYS A 525 99.64 94.28 -70.20
CA LYS A 525 100.05 93.03 -69.54
C LYS A 525 99.52 92.91 -68.11
N GLU A 526 99.54 93.99 -67.33
CA GLU A 526 98.96 94.02 -65.99
C GLU A 526 97.44 93.81 -66.02
N ILE A 527 96.72 94.51 -66.91
CA ILE A 527 95.27 94.33 -67.08
C ILE A 527 94.96 92.90 -67.53
N LYS A 528 95.74 92.33 -68.46
CA LYS A 528 95.59 90.93 -68.88
C LYS A 528 95.73 89.95 -67.72
N GLY A 529 96.67 90.21 -66.80
CA GLY A 529 96.81 89.44 -65.56
C GLY A 529 95.56 89.52 -64.67
N LEU A 530 95.04 90.74 -64.42
CA LEU A 530 93.84 90.95 -63.60
C LEU A 530 92.57 90.35 -64.22
N ILE A 531 92.45 90.40 -65.55
CA ILE A 531 91.32 89.80 -66.27
C ILE A 531 91.39 88.28 -66.21
N ASN A 532 92.58 87.68 -66.37
CA ASN A 532 92.74 86.23 -66.21
C ASN A 532 92.38 85.78 -64.78
N ASP A 533 92.86 86.48 -63.74
CA ASP A 533 92.46 86.18 -62.36
C ASP A 533 90.94 86.32 -62.16
N SER A 534 90.32 87.35 -62.75
CA SER A 534 88.86 87.53 -62.72
C SER A 534 88.12 86.39 -63.43
N VAL A 535 88.62 85.91 -64.58
CA VAL A 535 88.06 84.74 -65.28
C VAL A 535 88.14 83.49 -64.40
N ASP A 536 89.27 83.26 -63.74
CA ASP A 536 89.44 82.12 -62.84
C ASP A 536 88.49 82.19 -61.64
N LYS A 537 88.31 83.37 -61.03
CA LYS A 537 87.34 83.57 -59.95
C LYS A 537 85.90 83.37 -60.39
N VAL A 538 85.54 83.82 -61.59
CA VAL A 538 84.19 83.60 -62.17
C VAL A 538 83.96 82.13 -62.49
N ASN A 539 84.97 81.41 -62.99
CA ASN A 539 84.87 79.97 -63.23
C ASN A 539 84.63 79.20 -61.92
N GLU A 540 85.39 79.51 -60.85
CA GLU A 540 85.20 78.88 -59.55
C GLU A 540 83.84 79.25 -58.92
N GLY A 541 83.42 80.51 -59.03
CA GLY A 541 82.08 80.95 -58.62
C GLY A 541 80.97 80.22 -59.40
N SER A 542 81.13 80.08 -60.71
CA SER A 542 80.19 79.33 -61.56
C SER A 542 80.12 77.86 -61.16
N ARG A 543 81.23 77.24 -60.76
CA ARG A 543 81.26 75.85 -60.27
C ARG A 543 80.47 75.70 -58.98
N LEU A 544 80.72 76.56 -57.99
CA LEU A 544 80.04 76.54 -56.68
C LEU A 544 78.55 76.82 -56.80
N VAL A 545 78.14 77.74 -57.67
CA VAL A 545 76.73 78.05 -57.92
C VAL A 545 76.04 76.87 -58.63
N ASN A 546 76.70 76.21 -59.58
CA ASN A 546 76.16 75.02 -60.24
C ASN A 546 76.00 73.84 -59.25
N GLU A 547 77.00 73.62 -58.40
CA GLU A 547 76.94 72.64 -57.32
C GLU A 547 75.77 72.93 -56.36
N SER A 548 75.62 74.19 -55.95
CA SER A 548 74.48 74.65 -55.13
C SER A 548 73.13 74.39 -55.81
N GLY A 549 73.05 74.56 -57.13
CA GLY A 549 71.85 74.25 -57.92
C GLY A 549 71.50 72.77 -57.93
N SER A 550 72.51 71.90 -58.05
CA SER A 550 72.33 70.44 -57.93
C SER A 550 71.83 70.04 -56.55
N THR A 551 72.43 70.58 -55.49
CA THR A 551 72.01 70.29 -54.10
C THR A 551 70.57 70.75 -53.85
N LEU A 552 70.16 71.91 -54.36
CA LEU A 552 68.76 72.35 -54.26
C LEU A 552 67.79 71.42 -54.98
N LYS A 553 68.18 70.84 -56.12
CA LYS A 553 67.37 69.85 -56.83
C LYS A 553 67.21 68.56 -56.00
N GLU A 554 68.29 68.07 -55.40
CA GLU A 554 68.26 66.90 -54.49
C GLU A 554 67.37 67.17 -53.26
N ILE A 555 67.39 68.39 -52.71
CA ILE A 555 66.51 68.79 -51.61
C ILE A 555 65.04 68.73 -52.05
N VAL A 556 64.69 69.28 -53.22
CA VAL A 556 63.32 69.21 -53.75
C VAL A 556 62.86 67.76 -53.89
N GLU A 557 63.68 66.89 -54.49
CA GLU A 557 63.38 65.47 -54.64
C GLU A 557 63.20 64.76 -53.28
N ALA A 558 64.02 65.09 -52.28
CA ALA A 558 63.88 64.55 -50.93
C ALA A 558 62.60 65.01 -50.22
N VAL A 559 62.23 66.28 -50.36
CA VAL A 559 61.00 66.84 -49.77
C VAL A 559 59.76 66.23 -50.40
N VAL A 560 59.77 65.96 -51.71
CA VAL A 560 58.67 65.24 -52.39
C VAL A 560 58.51 63.83 -51.80
N ARG A 561 59.60 63.09 -51.61
CA ARG A 561 59.54 61.76 -50.96
C ARG A 561 58.98 61.83 -49.53
N VAL A 562 59.34 62.87 -48.77
CA VAL A 562 58.79 63.09 -47.42
C VAL A 562 57.29 63.37 -47.48
N SER A 563 56.83 64.20 -48.42
CA SER A 563 55.41 64.47 -48.65
C SER A 563 54.61 63.19 -48.98
N ASP A 564 55.16 62.30 -49.82
CA ASP A 564 54.53 61.00 -50.12
C ASP A 564 54.40 60.11 -48.88
N LEU A 565 55.43 60.02 -48.03
CA LEU A 565 55.38 59.25 -46.79
C LEU A 565 54.36 59.83 -45.81
N ILE A 566 54.28 61.15 -45.70
CA ILE A 566 53.30 61.82 -44.85
C ILE A 566 51.87 61.56 -45.35
N ALA A 567 51.64 61.57 -46.67
CA ALA A 567 50.35 61.21 -47.25
C ALA A 567 49.95 59.76 -46.92
N GLN A 568 50.90 58.82 -46.90
CA GLN A 568 50.66 57.45 -46.47
C GLN A 568 50.31 57.35 -44.97
N ILE A 569 50.98 58.14 -44.11
CA ILE A 569 50.64 58.21 -42.67
C ILE A 569 49.21 58.72 -42.48
N ALA A 570 48.82 59.77 -43.19
CA ALA A 570 47.45 60.30 -43.12
C ALA A 570 46.41 59.26 -43.57
N ALA A 571 46.66 58.57 -44.68
CA ALA A 571 45.79 57.50 -45.16
C ALA A 571 45.67 56.33 -44.16
N SER A 572 46.81 55.86 -43.62
CA SER A 572 46.85 54.80 -42.61
C SER A 572 46.18 55.21 -41.31
N SER A 573 46.28 56.48 -40.90
CA SER A 573 45.61 57.00 -39.69
C SER A 573 44.09 57.01 -39.85
N VAL A 574 43.57 57.33 -41.05
CA VAL A 574 42.12 57.23 -41.34
C VAL A 574 41.64 55.78 -41.31
N GLU A 575 42.42 54.85 -41.85
CA GLU A 575 42.12 53.42 -41.78
C GLU A 575 42.13 52.90 -40.34
N GLN A 576 43.12 53.29 -39.54
CA GLN A 576 43.17 52.99 -38.10
C GLN A 576 41.94 53.54 -37.36
N SER A 577 41.52 54.78 -37.66
CA SER A 577 40.30 55.36 -37.07
C SER A 577 39.07 54.50 -37.38
N THR A 578 38.97 53.98 -38.60
CA THR A 578 37.85 53.10 -39.00
C THR A 578 37.91 51.77 -38.24
N GLY A 579 39.11 51.17 -38.10
CA GLY A 579 39.30 49.96 -37.31
C GLY A 579 39.01 50.15 -35.82
N ILE A 580 39.31 51.33 -35.28
CA ILE A 580 38.97 51.69 -33.90
C ILE A 580 37.45 51.80 -33.69
N ASP A 581 36.70 52.34 -34.67
CA ASP A 581 35.23 52.37 -34.61
C ASP A 581 34.63 50.96 -34.54
N GLU A 582 35.21 49.98 -35.26
CA GLU A 582 34.80 48.57 -35.15
C GLU A 582 35.11 47.98 -33.77
N ILE A 583 36.27 48.29 -33.19
CA ILE A 583 36.63 47.89 -31.83
C ILE A 583 35.65 48.50 -30.81
N ASN A 584 35.30 49.78 -30.96
CA ASN A 584 34.33 50.44 -30.08
C ASN A 584 32.96 49.76 -30.13
N ARG A 585 32.49 49.33 -31.30
CA ARG A 585 31.25 48.53 -31.42
C ARG A 585 31.36 47.18 -30.70
N ALA A 586 32.50 46.51 -30.80
CA ALA A 586 32.75 45.26 -30.09
C ALA A 586 32.74 45.46 -28.57
N ILE A 587 33.35 46.54 -28.06
CA ILE A 587 33.34 46.89 -26.63
C ILE A 587 31.92 47.17 -26.16
N ALA A 588 31.11 47.92 -26.93
CA ALA A 588 29.71 48.17 -26.59
C ALA A 588 28.88 46.87 -26.51
N ALA A 589 29.10 45.92 -27.42
CA ALA A 589 28.46 44.61 -27.36
C ALA A 589 28.94 43.79 -26.14
N MET A 590 30.21 43.89 -25.77
CA MET A 590 30.73 43.26 -24.54
C MET A 590 30.15 43.87 -23.27
N ASP A 591 29.90 45.18 -23.25
CA ASP A 591 29.22 45.85 -22.14
C ASP A 591 27.78 45.36 -21.99
N GLU A 592 27.02 45.28 -23.09
CA GLU A 592 25.66 44.74 -23.09
C GLU A 592 25.62 43.30 -22.56
N MET A 593 26.53 42.43 -23.02
CA MET A 593 26.66 41.06 -22.49
C MET A 593 27.04 41.05 -21.01
N THR A 594 27.87 41.98 -20.55
CA THR A 594 28.27 42.09 -19.14
C THR A 594 27.08 42.48 -18.27
N GLN A 595 26.23 43.42 -18.73
CA GLN A 595 24.98 43.78 -18.06
C GLN A 595 23.96 42.62 -18.04
N GLN A 596 23.82 41.89 -19.15
CA GLN A 596 22.98 40.68 -19.20
C GLN A 596 23.48 39.61 -18.22
N ASN A 597 24.79 39.40 -18.15
CA ASN A 597 25.38 38.48 -17.18
C ASN A 597 25.12 38.93 -15.74
N ALA A 598 25.16 40.23 -15.44
CA ALA A 598 24.81 40.75 -14.12
C ALA A 598 23.34 40.44 -13.76
N SER A 599 22.42 40.65 -14.70
CA SER A 599 21.00 40.28 -14.51
C SER A 599 20.83 38.77 -14.32
N LEU A 600 21.55 37.95 -15.10
CA LEU A 600 21.49 36.50 -15.01
C LEU A 600 22.04 35.99 -13.67
N VAL A 601 23.07 36.65 -13.14
CA VAL A 601 23.61 36.40 -11.81
C VAL A 601 22.53 36.68 -10.76
N GLU A 602 21.81 37.80 -10.81
CA GLU A 602 20.72 38.06 -9.87
C GLU A 602 19.60 37.01 -9.95
N GLU A 603 19.16 36.67 -11.16
CA GLU A 603 18.10 35.68 -11.40
C GLU A 603 18.51 34.28 -10.92
N THR A 604 19.73 33.85 -11.25
CA THR A 604 20.28 32.55 -10.84
C THR A 604 20.44 32.48 -9.32
N SER A 605 20.82 33.58 -8.67
CA SER A 605 20.91 33.68 -7.21
C SER A 605 19.55 33.47 -6.56
N ALA A 606 18.51 34.16 -7.06
CA ALA A 606 17.15 34.03 -6.59
C ALA A 606 16.60 32.60 -6.80
N ALA A 607 16.82 32.02 -7.98
CA ALA A 607 16.42 30.65 -8.28
C ALA A 607 17.11 29.62 -7.37
N SER A 608 18.42 29.77 -7.14
CA SER A 608 19.18 28.89 -6.24
C SER A 608 18.70 28.98 -4.80
N GLN A 609 18.38 30.19 -4.33
CA GLN A 609 17.81 30.37 -3.00
C GLN A 609 16.43 29.75 -2.88
N SER A 610 15.57 29.88 -3.89
CA SER A 610 14.25 29.24 -3.94
C SER A 610 14.37 27.71 -3.92
N LEU A 611 15.26 27.12 -4.72
CA LEU A 611 15.50 25.67 -4.74
C LEU A 611 16.02 25.15 -3.40
N LYS A 612 16.89 25.93 -2.73
CA LYS A 612 17.39 25.61 -1.40
C LYS A 612 16.27 25.59 -0.37
N ASP A 613 15.34 26.55 -0.43
CA ASP A 613 14.24 26.63 0.51
C ASP A 613 13.17 25.56 0.22
N GLU A 614 12.88 25.26 -1.05
CA GLU A 614 12.03 24.12 -1.46
C GLU A 614 12.61 22.78 -0.96
N GLY A 615 13.92 22.58 -1.12
CA GLY A 615 14.61 21.38 -0.60
C GLY A 615 14.50 21.25 0.93
N LYS A 616 14.57 22.37 1.67
CA LYS A 616 14.34 22.36 3.12
C LYS A 616 12.88 22.11 3.47
N GLU A 617 11.94 22.65 2.72
CA GLU A 617 10.50 22.45 2.95
C GLU A 617 10.13 20.97 2.76
N LEU A 618 10.62 20.34 1.69
CA LEU A 618 10.46 18.90 1.48
C LEU A 618 11.08 18.08 2.61
N LEU A 619 12.26 18.45 3.09
CA LEU A 619 12.87 17.80 4.27
C LEU A 619 11.98 17.97 5.52
N ASN A 620 11.42 19.15 5.75
CA ASN A 620 10.52 19.39 6.87
C ASN A 620 9.22 18.58 6.76
N LEU A 621 8.66 18.44 5.56
CA LEU A 621 7.50 17.58 5.31
C LEU A 621 7.82 16.11 5.56
N MET A 622 9.02 15.65 5.18
CA MET A 622 9.44 14.28 5.46
C MET A 622 9.70 14.01 6.94
N ASN A 623 10.05 15.03 7.74
CA ASN A 623 10.21 14.88 9.19
C ASN A 623 8.91 14.50 9.94
N PHE A 624 7.74 14.63 9.31
CA PHE A 624 6.50 14.06 9.85
C PHE A 624 6.58 12.53 9.93
N PHE A 625 7.26 11.88 8.98
CA PHE A 625 7.40 10.44 8.94
C PHE A 625 8.61 9.99 9.76
N VAL A 626 8.35 9.17 10.77
CA VAL A 626 9.38 8.56 11.61
C VAL A 626 9.81 7.23 11.01
N THR A 627 11.10 7.12 10.70
CA THR A 627 11.75 5.94 10.13
C THR A 627 12.88 5.45 11.05
N GLU A 628 13.30 4.18 10.93
CA GLU A 628 14.33 3.57 11.81
C GLU A 628 15.65 4.34 11.75
N ASN A 629 15.98 4.82 10.56
CA ASN A 629 16.95 5.88 10.37
C ASN A 629 16.22 7.18 10.64
N ASN A 630 16.20 7.63 11.89
CA ASN A 630 15.93 9.03 12.17
C ASN A 630 17.01 9.78 11.39
N VAL A 631 16.65 10.28 10.20
CA VAL A 631 17.54 11.03 9.33
C VAL A 631 18.12 12.06 10.26
N THR A 632 19.43 11.98 10.44
CA THR A 632 20.21 12.92 11.24
C THR A 632 19.64 14.28 10.96
N THR A 633 18.82 14.79 11.88
CA THR A 633 18.36 16.16 11.86
C THR A 633 19.64 16.91 11.62
N PHE A 634 19.72 17.67 10.54
CA PHE A 634 20.76 18.68 10.41
C PHE A 634 20.62 19.51 11.68
N GLU A 635 21.43 19.18 12.70
CA GLU A 635 21.44 19.88 13.95
C GLU A 635 21.65 21.32 13.55
N ARG A 636 20.61 22.12 13.74
CA ARG A 636 20.76 23.55 13.95
C ARG A 636 21.66 23.66 15.17
N LYS A 637 22.98 23.68 14.96
CA LYS A 637 23.86 24.40 15.87
C LYS A 637 23.26 25.80 15.96
N PRO A 638 22.87 26.28 17.14
CA PRO A 638 22.44 27.65 17.29
C PRO A 638 23.64 28.52 16.92
N ARG A 639 23.60 29.12 15.73
CA ARG A 639 24.55 30.15 15.34
C ARG A 639 24.24 31.32 16.27
N GLN A 640 25.05 31.47 17.31
CA GLN A 640 25.07 32.69 18.11
C GLN A 640 25.22 33.86 17.15
N SER A 641 24.15 34.63 17.00
CA SER A 641 24.13 35.87 16.28
C SER A 641 24.95 36.89 17.08
N THR A 642 26.24 36.96 16.84
CA THR A 642 26.94 38.24 17.00
C THR A 642 26.47 39.15 15.85
N PRO A 643 25.95 40.35 16.15
CA PRO A 643 25.52 41.26 15.10
C PRO A 643 26.76 41.67 14.28
N PRO A 644 26.69 41.65 12.94
CA PRO A 644 27.76 42.22 12.14
C PRO A 644 27.77 43.73 12.44
N LYS A 645 28.93 44.25 12.84
CA LYS A 645 29.18 45.70 12.81
C LYS A 645 29.10 46.13 11.36
N THR A 646 27.93 46.62 10.95
CA THR A 646 27.76 47.41 9.74
C THR A 646 28.64 48.65 9.88
N LYS A 647 29.72 48.71 9.08
CA LYS A 647 30.31 50.00 8.74
C LYS A 647 29.25 50.77 7.95
N PRO A 648 29.13 52.10 8.13
CA PRO A 648 28.14 52.87 7.39
C PRO A 648 28.47 52.78 5.90
N VAL A 649 27.50 52.33 5.10
CA VAL A 649 27.47 52.59 3.67
C VAL A 649 27.45 54.09 3.53
N VAL A 650 28.50 54.65 2.90
CA VAL A 650 28.51 56.06 2.50
C VAL A 650 27.37 56.22 1.51
N SER A 651 26.31 56.89 1.96
CA SER A 651 25.28 57.47 1.09
C SER A 651 25.99 58.39 0.11
N MET A 652 26.13 57.96 -1.14
CA MET A 652 26.45 58.87 -2.23
C MET A 652 25.29 59.86 -2.35
N HIS A 653 25.55 61.08 -1.89
CA HIS A 653 24.76 62.25 -2.26
C HIS A 653 24.72 62.33 -3.79
N LYS A 654 23.52 62.35 -4.35
CA LYS A 654 23.30 62.91 -5.69
C LYS A 654 23.70 64.39 -5.63
N ALA A 655 24.89 64.72 -6.12
CA ALA A 655 25.24 66.08 -6.48
C ALA A 655 24.69 66.39 -7.88
N PRO A 656 24.07 67.56 -8.10
CA PRO A 656 23.54 67.93 -9.41
C PRO A 656 24.69 68.28 -10.36
N ILE A 657 24.66 67.69 -11.56
CA ILE A 657 25.55 68.02 -12.67
C ILE A 657 25.20 69.43 -13.14
N HIS A 658 26.13 70.37 -12.97
CA HIS A 658 26.09 71.67 -13.65
C HIS A 658 26.33 71.47 -15.14
N GLN A 659 25.26 71.45 -15.94
CA GLN A 659 25.35 71.68 -17.37
C GLN A 659 25.46 73.18 -17.65
N ALA A 660 26.66 73.64 -18.02
CA ALA A 660 26.83 74.92 -18.70
C ALA A 660 26.80 74.66 -20.22
N VAL A 661 25.60 74.75 -20.81
CA VAL A 661 25.44 74.76 -22.27
C VAL A 661 25.33 76.21 -22.74
N HIS A 662 26.32 76.65 -23.51
CA HIS A 662 26.26 77.87 -24.31
C HIS A 662 25.07 77.79 -25.28
N LYS A 663 24.11 78.71 -25.15
CA LYS A 663 23.07 78.97 -26.15
C LYS A 663 23.59 80.00 -27.16
N MET A 664 23.60 79.63 -28.44
CA MET A 664 23.37 80.56 -29.56
C MET A 664 22.20 80.02 -30.41
N PRO A 665 21.36 80.89 -31.00
CA PRO A 665 20.07 80.48 -31.55
C PRO A 665 20.17 80.15 -33.05
N ALA A 666 19.49 79.08 -33.48
CA ALA A 666 19.24 78.82 -34.88
C ALA A 666 17.73 78.59 -35.10
N ARG A 667 17.10 79.68 -35.56
CA ARG A 667 16.13 79.78 -36.66
C ARG A 667 15.26 78.55 -36.99
N ALA A 668 13.95 78.75 -36.83
CA ALA A 668 12.89 77.90 -37.34
C ALA A 668 12.94 77.75 -38.88
N ALA A 669 12.70 76.52 -39.34
CA ALA A 669 12.19 76.21 -40.66
C ALA A 669 11.29 74.96 -40.54
N GLU A 670 10.14 75.07 -41.19
CA GLU A 670 9.02 74.13 -41.23
C GLU A 670 9.29 72.88 -42.08
N GLU A 671 8.36 71.92 -41.92
CA GLU A 671 7.88 70.94 -42.90
C GLU A 671 8.72 69.71 -43.27
N GLY A 672 8.03 68.55 -43.26
CA GLY A 672 8.29 67.48 -44.22
C GLY A 672 8.39 66.05 -43.65
N ASP A 673 7.23 65.40 -43.52
CA ASP A 673 6.90 64.01 -43.91
C ASP A 673 7.89 62.83 -43.79
N GLU A 674 7.31 61.77 -43.19
CA GLU A 674 7.27 60.36 -43.63
C GLU A 674 8.49 59.43 -43.63
N TRP A 675 8.12 58.14 -43.46
CA TRP A 675 8.84 56.85 -43.62
C TRP A 675 9.48 56.28 -42.35
N GLU A 676 8.82 55.36 -41.62
CA GLU A 676 8.57 53.92 -41.85
C GLU A 676 9.81 53.02 -41.92
N GLU A 677 9.77 51.99 -41.06
CA GLU A 677 10.46 50.70 -40.97
C GLU A 677 11.65 50.39 -41.90
N PHE A 678 12.78 50.01 -41.28
CA PHE A 678 13.45 48.72 -41.51
C PHE A 678 14.29 48.28 -40.32
#